data_AF-A0A068YCT3-F1
#
_entry.id   AF-A0A068YCT3-F1
#
_cell.length_a   1.000
_cell.length_b   1.000
_cell.length_c   1.000
_cell.angle_alpha   90.00
_cell.angle_beta   90.00
_cell.angle_gamma   90.00
#
_symmetry.space_group_name_H-M   'P 1'
#
loop_
_entity.id
_entity.type
_entity.pdbx_description
1 polymer ?
#
loop_
_entity_poly.entity_id
_entity_poly.type
_entity_poly.pdbx_seq_one_letter_code
_entity_poly.pdbx_strand_id
1 'polypeptide(L)'
;MHRRASVGRFIKDVSASADVLGLDKSIDEGIYKQKYVFEVAWEVVNKVGGIYTVIRTKAATTVEELGDQYVLIGPLNEVCMRTEVDIVEPTSEPLKRALQKLRKHDINLVFGRWLIEGYPYVLLFDISSSAWRIDSWKKELWDNCNIGIPVHDSECNDALIFGALVSWFLKEFRDELDAETEGVKPPIVAHFHEWLAGCGLIFTRTRHLNVATIFTTHATLLGRYLCAASVDLYNNLDKFDLDKEAGDRNIYHRYCLERAAVHCAHAFTTVSKITGLESKYLLRREPDIITPNGLNLIKFAALHEFQNRHALAKQKLHQFIQGHFYGHYDFDLDKTLYFFIAGRYEFQNKGADIFIEALARLNHRLHEQGSDVTVVAFLIFPAATNSFNVDSFRAQAIVKQLRETCNDIQNDMGTRLFEVCLRGRIPTGADVLHQEDIVRLKRCIYATQRNNLPPICTHNIVQDNIDLVLCNLRRCRLFNNRYDRVKVIFHPEFLSSTNPLLPMDYEEFVRGCHLGVFPSYYEPWGYTPAECTVMGIPSVTTNLSGFGCFMEEHIEDPASYGIYIVDRRFQSVDASVEQLTRCLHEFCQYSRRQRVILRNRTERLSELLDWKNLGVYYSRARLVALYRQRPDLFTHDVERVDANEDDAGSEKSFRLCRPFSAPPSPSASRSSSPNRTSGRSTPTSNLDEDEVDENTERLELGDGSLRILHPICPLLLLLLNLHLYLAQLLLVLLPHFLSPIYSASYQLIHPFVPSSLISYFLDFRNHGFLDCWTTLFALALDLLPHPVYLCLSMCERVYMVVPRLQFHFSRSLASSLPVALMMVSRP
;
A
#
# COMPACT_ATOMS: atom_id res chain seq x y z
N MET A 1 24.93 -22.36 7.34
CA MET A 1 25.21 -21.29 6.35
C MET A 1 23.91 -20.95 5.62
N HIS A 2 23.04 -20.12 6.22
CA HIS A 2 21.70 -19.85 5.68
C HIS A 2 21.75 -18.90 4.48
N ARG A 3 21.03 -19.23 3.39
CA ARG A 3 21.14 -18.55 2.09
C ARG A 3 19.99 -17.56 1.86
N ARG A 4 20.16 -16.30 2.27
CA ARG A 4 19.40 -15.08 1.87
C ARG A 4 17.95 -15.31 1.41
N ALA A 5 16.96 -15.05 2.27
CA ALA A 5 15.59 -14.79 1.82
C ALA A 5 15.48 -13.33 1.30
N SER A 6 14.76 -13.10 0.21
CA SER A 6 14.44 -11.75 -0.30
C SER A 6 13.16 -11.80 -1.13
N VAL A 7 12.50 -10.65 -1.34
CA VAL A 7 11.27 -10.57 -2.17
C VAL A 7 11.55 -11.05 -3.60
N GLY A 8 12.69 -10.67 -4.19
CA GLY A 8 13.16 -11.22 -5.47
C GLY A 8 13.52 -12.71 -5.48
N ARG A 9 13.56 -13.42 -4.34
CA ARG A 9 13.48 -14.89 -4.30
C ARG A 9 12.05 -15.37 -4.07
N PHE A 10 11.26 -14.76 -3.18
CA PHE A 10 9.82 -15.05 -3.06
C PHE A 10 9.14 -15.07 -4.44
N ILE A 11 9.40 -14.06 -5.28
CA ILE A 11 8.90 -13.96 -6.66
C ILE A 11 9.36 -15.17 -7.50
N LYS A 12 10.64 -15.55 -7.40
CA LYS A 12 11.17 -16.73 -8.09
C LYS A 12 10.56 -18.03 -7.56
N ASP A 13 10.31 -18.13 -6.26
CA ASP A 13 9.77 -19.31 -5.61
C ASP A 13 8.24 -19.41 -5.81
N VAL A 14 7.51 -18.31 -6.07
CA VAL A 14 6.13 -18.29 -6.60
C VAL A 14 6.09 -18.70 -8.08
N SER A 15 7.09 -18.27 -8.87
CA SER A 15 7.24 -18.73 -10.26
C SER A 15 7.71 -20.18 -10.39
N ALA A 16 8.49 -20.69 -9.43
CA ALA A 16 8.97 -22.07 -9.39
C ALA A 16 7.95 -23.02 -8.74
N SER A 17 7.21 -22.56 -7.73
CA SER A 17 5.99 -23.23 -7.26
C SER A 17 4.81 -23.07 -8.23
N ALA A 18 4.98 -22.50 -9.43
CA ALA A 18 3.99 -22.67 -10.50
C ALA A 18 3.87 -24.15 -10.92
N ASP A 19 4.90 -24.96 -10.65
CA ASP A 19 4.92 -26.41 -10.87
C ASP A 19 3.87 -27.23 -10.08
N VAL A 20 2.99 -26.65 -9.24
CA VAL A 20 2.07 -27.42 -8.33
C VAL A 20 1.38 -28.60 -9.01
N LEU A 21 0.97 -28.45 -10.27
CA LEU A 21 0.25 -29.47 -11.03
C LEU A 21 1.06 -30.07 -12.20
N GLY A 22 2.30 -29.62 -12.43
CA GLY A 22 3.12 -30.00 -13.59
C GLY A 22 2.56 -29.64 -14.98
N LEU A 23 1.35 -29.07 -15.06
CA LEU A 23 0.61 -28.84 -16.31
C LEU A 23 1.38 -28.02 -17.34
N ASP A 24 2.08 -26.95 -16.92
CA ASP A 24 2.94 -26.12 -17.79
C ASP A 24 4.02 -26.91 -18.55
N LYS A 25 4.47 -28.05 -18.00
CA LYS A 25 5.51 -28.90 -18.60
C LYS A 25 4.97 -30.11 -19.37
N SER A 26 3.67 -30.38 -19.27
CA SER A 26 3.04 -31.53 -19.95
C SER A 26 2.22 -31.13 -21.17
N ILE A 27 1.84 -29.85 -21.32
CA ILE A 27 1.28 -29.32 -22.57
C ILE A 27 2.39 -28.98 -23.58
N ASP A 28 2.11 -29.16 -24.87
CA ASP A 28 2.98 -28.68 -25.95
C ASP A 28 3.03 -27.13 -25.97
N GLU A 29 4.22 -26.56 -25.80
CA GLU A 29 4.43 -25.10 -25.80
C GLU A 29 3.96 -24.42 -27.10
N GLY A 30 4.09 -25.07 -28.24
CA GLY A 30 3.66 -24.55 -29.54
C GLY A 30 2.14 -24.44 -29.62
N ILE A 31 1.42 -25.48 -29.19
CA ILE A 31 -0.05 -25.48 -29.12
C ILE A 31 -0.53 -24.47 -28.06
N TYR A 32 0.12 -24.40 -26.90
CA TYR A 32 -0.24 -23.45 -25.83
C TYR A 32 0.00 -21.97 -26.22
N LYS A 33 0.92 -21.70 -27.16
CA LYS A 33 1.16 -20.38 -27.77
C LYS A 33 0.24 -20.06 -28.96
N GLN A 34 -0.67 -20.97 -29.32
CA GLN A 34 -1.72 -20.74 -30.33
C GLN A 34 -3.12 -20.54 -29.69
N LYS A 35 -3.19 -20.49 -28.34
CA LYS A 35 -4.47 -20.38 -27.62
C LYS A 35 -5.12 -19.01 -27.79
N TYR A 36 -6.43 -18.97 -28.03
CA TYR A 36 -7.20 -17.74 -27.91
C TYR A 36 -7.83 -17.61 -26.52
N VAL A 37 -7.84 -16.41 -25.95
CA VAL A 37 -8.40 -16.13 -24.63
C VAL A 37 -9.42 -15.00 -24.72
N PHE A 38 -10.67 -15.33 -24.46
CA PHE A 38 -11.79 -14.40 -24.39
C PHE A 38 -12.15 -14.15 -22.92
N GLU A 39 -11.89 -12.94 -22.42
CA GLU A 39 -12.17 -12.58 -21.03
C GLU A 39 -13.43 -11.69 -20.97
N VAL A 40 -14.48 -12.18 -20.32
CA VAL A 40 -15.86 -11.73 -20.47
C VAL A 40 -16.34 -11.15 -19.14
N ALA A 41 -16.72 -9.87 -19.13
CA ALA A 41 -17.31 -9.25 -17.95
C ALA A 41 -18.25 -8.10 -18.29
N TRP A 42 -19.23 -7.87 -17.43
CA TRP A 42 -20.15 -6.73 -17.52
C TRP A 42 -19.47 -5.36 -17.43
N GLU A 43 -18.28 -5.32 -16.81
CA GLU A 43 -17.52 -4.09 -16.57
C GLU A 43 -16.44 -3.77 -17.64
N VAL A 44 -16.32 -4.56 -18.70
CA VAL A 44 -15.41 -4.27 -19.83
C VAL A 44 -15.87 -2.99 -20.54
N VAL A 45 -15.01 -1.95 -20.55
CA VAL A 45 -15.33 -0.59 -21.05
C VAL A 45 -16.60 0.00 -20.38
N ASN A 46 -16.91 -0.40 -19.15
CA ASN A 46 -18.16 -0.02 -18.47
C ASN A 46 -17.96 0.04 -16.95
N LYS A 47 -17.55 1.20 -16.41
CA LYS A 47 -17.17 1.33 -14.99
C LYS A 47 -18.38 1.31 -14.05
N VAL A 48 -18.76 0.12 -13.56
CA VAL A 48 -19.83 -0.07 -12.58
C VAL A 48 -19.28 -0.24 -11.15
N GLY A 49 -18.13 -0.87 -10.99
CA GLY A 49 -17.63 -1.32 -9.69
C GLY A 49 -16.13 -1.56 -9.66
N GLY A 50 -15.75 -2.68 -9.03
CA GLY A 50 -14.34 -3.05 -8.82
C GLY A 50 -13.76 -3.91 -9.93
N ILE A 51 -14.60 -4.59 -10.73
CA ILE A 51 -14.14 -5.54 -11.74
C ILE A 51 -13.55 -4.79 -12.93
N TYR A 52 -14.07 -3.60 -13.24
CA TYR A 52 -13.44 -2.62 -14.13
C TYR A 52 -11.97 -2.39 -13.75
N THR A 53 -11.67 -2.17 -12.46
CA THR A 53 -10.31 -1.94 -11.97
C THR A 53 -9.43 -3.18 -12.11
N VAL A 54 -9.93 -4.38 -11.80
CA VAL A 54 -9.20 -5.65 -11.99
C VAL A 54 -8.80 -5.80 -13.45
N ILE A 55 -9.78 -5.80 -14.35
CA ILE A 55 -9.55 -6.06 -15.77
C ILE A 55 -8.65 -4.98 -16.37
N ARG A 56 -8.92 -3.69 -16.07
CA ARG A 56 -8.12 -2.55 -16.57
C ARG A 56 -6.67 -2.56 -16.09
N THR A 57 -6.38 -3.05 -14.88
CA THR A 57 -4.99 -3.11 -14.37
C THR A 57 -4.27 -4.39 -14.77
N LYS A 58 -4.98 -5.52 -14.87
CA LYS A 58 -4.47 -6.82 -15.34
C LYS A 58 -4.22 -6.86 -16.85
N ALA A 59 -4.87 -5.99 -17.62
CA ALA A 59 -4.80 -5.96 -19.09
C ALA A 59 -3.35 -5.92 -19.62
N ALA A 60 -2.50 -5.06 -19.06
CA ALA A 60 -1.10 -4.93 -19.49
C ALA A 60 -0.34 -6.27 -19.42
N THR A 61 -0.30 -6.91 -18.26
CA THR A 61 0.36 -8.21 -18.07
C THR A 61 -0.30 -9.34 -18.87
N THR A 62 -1.62 -9.26 -19.12
CA THR A 62 -2.31 -10.28 -19.92
C THR A 62 -1.98 -10.15 -21.41
N VAL A 63 -1.81 -8.93 -21.93
CA VAL A 63 -1.31 -8.68 -23.30
C VAL A 63 0.20 -8.99 -23.41
N GLU A 64 0.98 -8.82 -22.33
CA GLU A 64 2.38 -9.25 -22.28
C GLU A 64 2.54 -10.78 -22.42
N GLU A 65 1.59 -11.58 -21.90
CA GLU A 65 1.55 -13.05 -22.10
C GLU A 65 0.99 -13.47 -23.48
N LEU A 66 -0.03 -12.78 -24.00
CA LEU A 66 -0.90 -13.30 -25.08
C LEU A 66 -0.98 -12.45 -26.35
N GLY A 67 -0.54 -11.19 -26.32
CA GLY A 67 -0.63 -10.27 -27.46
C GLY A 67 -2.05 -10.17 -28.04
N ASP A 68 -2.14 -10.30 -29.37
CA ASP A 68 -3.38 -10.20 -30.15
C ASP A 68 -4.34 -11.40 -29.97
N GLN A 69 -3.94 -12.47 -29.26
CA GLN A 69 -4.81 -13.61 -28.95
C GLN A 69 -5.76 -13.35 -27.77
N TYR A 70 -5.58 -12.24 -27.05
CA TYR A 70 -6.40 -11.83 -25.92
C TYR A 70 -7.43 -10.78 -26.33
N VAL A 71 -8.72 -11.10 -26.16
CA VAL A 71 -9.85 -10.22 -26.48
C VAL A 71 -10.77 -10.13 -25.28
N LEU A 72 -11.03 -8.91 -24.82
CA LEU A 72 -12.00 -8.61 -23.77
C LEU A 72 -13.40 -8.50 -24.36
N ILE A 73 -14.42 -9.01 -23.68
CA ILE A 73 -15.81 -9.00 -24.15
C ILE A 73 -16.73 -8.35 -23.11
N GLY A 74 -17.55 -7.39 -23.56
CA GLY A 74 -18.47 -6.63 -22.70
C GLY A 74 -19.77 -6.19 -23.38
N PRO A 75 -20.72 -5.63 -22.62
CA PRO A 75 -21.89 -4.95 -23.17
C PRO A 75 -21.51 -3.59 -23.77
N LEU A 76 -22.16 -3.18 -24.86
CA LEU A 76 -21.90 -1.89 -25.49
C LEU A 76 -22.55 -0.74 -24.70
N ASN A 77 -21.73 0.02 -23.98
CA ASN A 77 -22.08 1.34 -23.48
C ASN A 77 -21.60 2.40 -24.48
N GLU A 78 -22.51 3.02 -25.24
CA GLU A 78 -22.17 4.00 -26.27
C GLU A 78 -21.34 5.20 -25.75
N VAL A 79 -21.59 5.65 -24.53
CA VAL A 79 -20.90 6.83 -23.97
C VAL A 79 -19.45 6.50 -23.64
N CYS A 80 -19.23 5.37 -22.98
CA CYS A 80 -17.88 4.89 -22.65
C CYS A 80 -17.13 4.45 -23.92
N MET A 81 -17.79 3.77 -24.87
CA MET A 81 -17.16 3.36 -26.13
C MET A 81 -16.56 4.56 -26.90
N ARG A 82 -17.31 5.66 -27.04
CA ARG A 82 -16.84 6.87 -27.75
C ARG A 82 -15.68 7.61 -27.06
N THR A 83 -15.33 7.26 -25.82
CA THR A 83 -14.30 7.93 -25.02
C THR A 83 -13.14 7.00 -24.60
N GLU A 84 -13.36 5.69 -24.56
CA GLU A 84 -12.38 4.69 -24.12
C GLU A 84 -11.98 3.68 -25.21
N VAL A 85 -12.58 3.67 -26.42
CA VAL A 85 -12.26 2.67 -27.46
C VAL A 85 -11.79 3.31 -28.76
N ASP A 86 -10.65 2.84 -29.27
CA ASP A 86 -10.24 3.06 -30.66
C ASP A 86 -10.84 1.97 -31.56
N ILE A 87 -11.59 2.36 -32.60
CA ILE A 87 -12.35 1.41 -33.43
C ILE A 87 -11.44 0.92 -34.57
N VAL A 88 -11.11 -0.37 -34.53
CA VAL A 88 -10.25 -1.05 -35.50
C VAL A 88 -10.93 -2.35 -35.96
N GLU A 89 -10.51 -2.89 -37.11
CA GLU A 89 -10.88 -4.25 -37.51
C GLU A 89 -9.84 -5.28 -37.00
N PRO A 90 -10.21 -6.54 -36.79
CA PRO A 90 -9.31 -7.57 -36.25
C PRO A 90 -8.20 -7.97 -37.22
N THR A 91 -7.01 -8.24 -36.68
CA THR A 91 -5.85 -8.80 -37.40
C THR A 91 -6.03 -10.28 -37.74
N SER A 92 -6.80 -11.02 -36.93
CA SER A 92 -7.13 -12.44 -37.15
C SER A 92 -8.30 -12.59 -38.12
N GLU A 93 -8.09 -13.25 -39.26
CA GLU A 93 -9.14 -13.50 -40.26
C GLU A 93 -10.28 -14.42 -39.76
N PRO A 94 -10.06 -15.50 -38.97
CA PRO A 94 -11.14 -16.23 -38.32
C PRO A 94 -12.04 -15.34 -37.44
N LEU A 95 -11.43 -14.41 -36.69
CA LEU A 95 -12.16 -13.44 -35.87
C LEU A 95 -12.99 -12.49 -36.74
N LYS A 96 -12.39 -11.96 -37.80
CA LYS A 96 -13.05 -11.12 -38.80
C LYS A 96 -14.28 -11.80 -39.43
N ARG A 97 -14.14 -13.06 -39.85
CA ARG A 97 -15.23 -13.84 -40.47
C ARG A 97 -16.36 -14.14 -39.47
N ALA A 98 -16.02 -14.46 -38.22
CA ALA A 98 -17.00 -14.65 -37.14
C ALA A 98 -17.79 -13.36 -36.85
N LEU A 99 -17.13 -12.21 -36.74
CA LEU A 99 -17.80 -10.92 -36.58
C LEU A 99 -18.67 -10.55 -37.79
N GLN A 100 -18.23 -10.84 -39.01
CA GLN A 100 -19.04 -10.64 -40.21
C GLN A 100 -20.28 -11.55 -40.28
N LYS A 101 -20.23 -12.78 -39.77
CA LYS A 101 -21.42 -13.65 -39.64
C LYS A 101 -22.46 -13.05 -38.69
N LEU A 102 -22.02 -12.54 -37.53
CA LEU A 102 -22.92 -11.91 -36.56
C LEU A 102 -23.54 -10.63 -37.13
N ARG A 103 -22.73 -9.78 -37.78
CA ARG A 103 -23.21 -8.57 -38.49
C ARG A 103 -24.22 -8.91 -39.61
N LYS A 104 -24.16 -10.10 -40.25
CA LYS A 104 -25.16 -10.60 -41.23
C LYS A 104 -26.47 -11.10 -40.61
N HIS A 105 -26.55 -11.20 -39.28
CA HIS A 105 -27.76 -11.52 -38.52
C HIS A 105 -28.31 -10.29 -37.77
N ASP A 106 -27.99 -9.08 -38.28
CA ASP A 106 -28.39 -7.78 -37.74
C ASP A 106 -27.94 -7.52 -36.27
N ILE A 107 -26.94 -8.26 -35.80
CA ILE A 107 -26.33 -8.07 -34.48
C ILE A 107 -25.38 -6.88 -34.55
N ASN A 108 -25.73 -5.81 -33.84
CA ASN A 108 -24.88 -4.64 -33.69
C ASN A 108 -23.74 -4.96 -32.69
N LEU A 109 -22.51 -4.74 -33.13
CA LEU A 109 -21.30 -4.98 -32.34
C LEU A 109 -20.17 -4.03 -32.75
N VAL A 110 -19.37 -3.62 -31.77
CA VAL A 110 -18.16 -2.82 -31.97
C VAL A 110 -16.95 -3.67 -31.62
N PHE A 111 -15.97 -3.71 -32.52
CA PHE A 111 -14.65 -4.25 -32.25
C PHE A 111 -13.65 -3.10 -32.23
N GLY A 112 -12.64 -3.18 -31.38
CA GLY A 112 -11.70 -2.09 -31.17
C GLY A 112 -10.59 -2.44 -30.19
N ARG A 113 -9.84 -1.42 -29.77
CA ARG A 113 -8.81 -1.50 -28.73
C ARG A 113 -9.17 -0.57 -27.57
N TRP A 114 -9.04 -1.04 -26.34
CA TRP A 114 -9.32 -0.21 -25.16
C TRP A 114 -8.14 0.74 -24.90
N LEU A 115 -8.42 2.04 -24.77
CA LEU A 115 -7.47 3.12 -24.52
C LEU A 115 -6.94 3.11 -23.07
N ILE A 116 -6.31 2.00 -22.71
CA ILE A 116 -5.69 1.72 -21.42
C ILE A 116 -4.30 1.11 -21.61
N GLU A 117 -3.57 1.02 -20.51
CA GLU A 117 -2.25 0.37 -20.47
C GLU A 117 -2.37 -1.11 -20.90
N GLY A 118 -1.49 -1.52 -21.83
CA GLY A 118 -1.59 -2.82 -22.53
C GLY A 118 -2.33 -2.79 -23.86
N TYR A 119 -3.19 -1.80 -24.11
CA TYR A 119 -3.94 -1.65 -25.37
C TYR A 119 -4.63 -2.96 -25.86
N PRO A 120 -5.43 -3.64 -25.02
CA PRO A 120 -6.04 -4.92 -25.36
C PRO A 120 -7.14 -4.76 -26.41
N TYR A 121 -7.41 -5.82 -27.18
CA TYR A 121 -8.61 -5.88 -28.02
C TYR A 121 -9.89 -5.95 -27.17
N VAL A 122 -10.95 -5.31 -27.65
CA VAL A 122 -12.31 -5.35 -27.06
C VAL A 122 -13.36 -5.67 -28.13
N LEU A 123 -14.35 -6.47 -27.72
CA LEU A 123 -15.57 -6.78 -28.46
C LEU A 123 -16.78 -6.39 -27.60
N LEU A 124 -17.56 -5.41 -28.05
CA LEU A 124 -18.71 -4.88 -27.33
C LEU A 124 -20.01 -5.21 -28.06
N PHE A 125 -20.95 -5.85 -27.36
CA PHE A 125 -22.24 -6.28 -27.90
C PHE A 125 -23.38 -5.32 -27.55
N ASP A 126 -24.12 -4.86 -28.55
CA ASP A 126 -25.38 -4.15 -28.34
C ASP A 126 -26.48 -5.15 -27.99
N ILE A 127 -26.83 -5.20 -26.70
CA ILE A 127 -27.90 -6.03 -26.14
C ILE A 127 -29.24 -5.73 -26.82
N SER A 128 -29.51 -4.45 -27.12
CA SER A 128 -30.76 -3.97 -27.73
C SER A 128 -31.04 -4.63 -29.07
N SER A 129 -29.99 -4.85 -29.89
CA SER A 129 -30.10 -5.46 -31.23
C SER A 129 -30.73 -6.85 -31.23
N SER A 130 -30.62 -7.58 -30.11
CA SER A 130 -31.08 -8.97 -29.99
C SER A 130 -32.20 -9.18 -28.96
N ALA A 131 -32.76 -8.09 -28.40
CA ALA A 131 -33.85 -8.17 -27.42
C ALA A 131 -35.08 -8.95 -27.95
N TRP A 132 -35.32 -8.92 -29.27
CA TRP A 132 -36.40 -9.69 -29.93
C TRP A 132 -36.25 -11.22 -29.83
N ARG A 133 -35.07 -11.74 -29.46
CA ARG A 133 -34.82 -13.18 -29.26
C ARG A 133 -35.00 -13.65 -27.82
N ILE A 134 -35.27 -12.74 -26.87
CA ILE A 134 -35.20 -13.02 -25.43
C ILE A 134 -36.05 -14.22 -25.01
N ASP A 135 -37.28 -14.36 -25.49
CA ASP A 135 -38.18 -15.45 -25.11
C ASP A 135 -37.68 -16.82 -25.59
N SER A 136 -36.99 -16.85 -26.74
CA SER A 136 -36.34 -18.06 -27.24
C SER A 136 -35.17 -18.49 -26.34
N TRP A 137 -34.39 -17.53 -25.82
CA TRP A 137 -33.28 -17.81 -24.91
C TRP A 137 -33.72 -18.07 -23.47
N LYS A 138 -34.83 -17.47 -23.02
CA LYS A 138 -35.49 -17.84 -21.75
C LYS A 138 -36.00 -19.27 -21.80
N LYS A 139 -36.63 -19.66 -22.91
CA LYS A 139 -37.02 -21.06 -23.13
C LYS A 139 -35.80 -21.98 -23.19
N GLU A 140 -34.75 -21.62 -23.93
CA GLU A 140 -33.52 -22.43 -24.01
C GLU A 140 -32.86 -22.61 -22.63
N LEU A 141 -32.83 -21.57 -21.79
CA LEU A 141 -32.32 -21.68 -20.42
C LEU A 141 -33.23 -22.53 -19.52
N TRP A 142 -34.55 -22.41 -19.67
CA TRP A 142 -35.49 -23.24 -18.92
C TRP A 142 -35.40 -24.72 -19.31
N ASP A 143 -35.46 -25.03 -20.61
CA ASP A 143 -35.44 -26.40 -21.13
C ASP A 143 -34.13 -27.14 -20.82
N ASN A 144 -32.99 -26.42 -20.71
CA ASN A 144 -31.68 -27.00 -20.37
C ASN A 144 -31.34 -27.00 -18.86
N CYS A 145 -31.78 -25.99 -18.10
CA CYS A 145 -31.30 -25.74 -16.73
C CYS A 145 -32.41 -25.57 -15.68
N ASN A 146 -33.68 -25.49 -16.07
CA ASN A 146 -34.84 -25.17 -15.21
C ASN A 146 -34.72 -23.82 -14.47
N ILE A 147 -34.01 -22.84 -15.05
CA ILE A 147 -33.86 -21.49 -14.48
C ILE A 147 -34.81 -20.53 -15.19
N GLY A 148 -35.81 -20.01 -14.48
CA GLY A 148 -36.74 -19.01 -14.98
C GLY A 148 -36.26 -17.58 -14.67
N ILE A 149 -36.34 -16.67 -15.64
CA ILE A 149 -35.95 -15.26 -15.48
C ILE A 149 -37.22 -14.37 -15.52
N PRO A 150 -37.57 -13.67 -14.43
CA PRO A 150 -38.73 -12.78 -14.38
C PRO A 150 -38.71 -11.71 -15.48
N VAL A 151 -39.89 -11.35 -15.99
CA VAL A 151 -39.98 -10.34 -17.08
C VAL A 151 -39.54 -8.95 -16.60
N HIS A 152 -39.78 -8.61 -15.32
CA HIS A 152 -39.49 -7.31 -14.74
C HIS A 152 -38.03 -7.08 -14.31
N ASP A 153 -37.17 -8.11 -14.29
CA ASP A 153 -35.76 -7.96 -13.93
C ASP A 153 -34.92 -7.65 -15.18
N SER A 154 -34.81 -6.37 -15.53
CA SER A 154 -34.05 -5.92 -16.71
C SER A 154 -32.58 -6.34 -16.66
N GLU A 155 -31.91 -6.18 -15.52
CA GLU A 155 -30.51 -6.57 -15.35
C GLU A 155 -30.29 -8.07 -15.64
N CYS A 156 -31.21 -8.92 -15.19
CA CYS A 156 -31.15 -10.36 -15.49
C CYS A 156 -31.57 -10.71 -16.94
N ASN A 157 -32.47 -9.93 -17.55
CA ASN A 157 -32.82 -10.05 -18.97
C ASN A 157 -31.63 -9.68 -19.88
N ASP A 158 -30.94 -8.58 -19.56
CA ASP A 158 -29.82 -8.05 -20.32
C ASP A 158 -28.59 -8.96 -20.19
N ALA A 159 -28.34 -9.50 -18.98
CA ALA A 159 -27.32 -10.54 -18.75
C ALA A 159 -27.59 -11.83 -19.55
N LEU A 160 -28.85 -12.25 -19.69
CA LEU A 160 -29.23 -13.40 -20.53
C LEU A 160 -28.92 -13.14 -22.00
N ILE A 161 -29.34 -11.99 -22.54
CA ILE A 161 -29.10 -11.60 -23.93
C ILE A 161 -27.60 -11.49 -24.22
N PHE A 162 -26.85 -10.81 -23.34
CA PHE A 162 -25.40 -10.70 -23.43
C PHE A 162 -24.74 -12.09 -23.43
N GLY A 163 -25.10 -12.96 -22.48
CA GLY A 163 -24.58 -14.33 -22.43
C GLY A 163 -24.89 -15.15 -23.69
N ALA A 164 -26.12 -15.05 -24.20
CA ALA A 164 -26.52 -15.76 -25.42
C ALA A 164 -25.74 -15.29 -26.66
N LEU A 165 -25.48 -13.98 -26.78
CA LEU A 165 -24.65 -13.37 -27.82
C LEU A 165 -23.18 -13.81 -27.71
N VAL A 166 -22.58 -13.77 -26.52
CA VAL A 166 -21.19 -14.23 -26.30
C VAL A 166 -21.04 -15.70 -26.65
N SER A 167 -21.98 -16.56 -26.24
CA SER A 167 -21.95 -17.97 -26.60
C SER A 167 -22.12 -18.21 -28.12
N TRP A 168 -22.95 -17.42 -28.80
CA TRP A 168 -23.08 -17.50 -30.27
C TRP A 168 -21.78 -17.05 -30.97
N PHE A 169 -21.14 -15.98 -30.50
CA PHE A 169 -19.84 -15.56 -30.98
C PHE A 169 -18.76 -16.63 -30.79
N LEU A 170 -18.66 -17.23 -29.59
CA LEU A 170 -17.70 -18.30 -29.30
C LEU A 170 -17.90 -19.52 -30.21
N LYS A 171 -19.14 -19.85 -30.56
CA LYS A 171 -19.46 -20.87 -31.57
C LYS A 171 -18.94 -20.47 -32.95
N GLU A 172 -19.36 -19.32 -33.49
CA GLU A 172 -18.96 -18.93 -34.85
C GLU A 172 -17.43 -18.75 -34.97
N PHE A 173 -16.76 -18.28 -33.93
CA PHE A 173 -15.29 -18.21 -33.92
C PHE A 173 -14.63 -19.60 -33.86
N ARG A 174 -15.16 -20.56 -33.08
CA ARG A 174 -14.69 -21.95 -33.09
C ARG A 174 -14.86 -22.59 -34.46
N ASP A 175 -15.99 -22.36 -35.13
CA ASP A 175 -16.30 -22.88 -36.46
C ASP A 175 -15.34 -22.29 -37.52
N GLU A 176 -15.08 -20.98 -37.50
CA GLU A 176 -14.15 -20.32 -38.42
C GLU A 176 -12.68 -20.69 -38.18
N LEU A 177 -12.29 -20.95 -36.92
CA LEU A 177 -10.93 -21.39 -36.55
C LEU A 177 -10.70 -22.87 -36.89
N ASP A 178 -11.75 -23.70 -36.81
CA ASP A 178 -11.74 -25.09 -37.29
C ASP A 178 -11.67 -25.19 -38.82
N ALA A 179 -12.23 -24.23 -39.54
CA ALA A 179 -12.16 -24.18 -41.00
C ALA A 179 -10.78 -23.72 -41.54
N GLU A 180 -9.98 -23.02 -40.72
CA GLU A 180 -8.65 -22.51 -41.11
C GLU A 180 -7.49 -23.39 -40.62
N THR A 181 -7.69 -24.23 -39.61
CA THR A 181 -6.61 -25.04 -39.02
C THR A 181 -6.61 -26.48 -39.49
N GLU A 182 -5.64 -26.87 -40.32
CA GLU A 182 -5.34 -28.28 -40.59
C GLU A 182 -4.57 -28.90 -39.39
N GLY A 183 -5.04 -30.05 -38.90
CA GLY A 183 -4.39 -30.79 -37.82
C GLY A 183 -4.95 -30.51 -36.42
N VAL A 184 -4.08 -30.19 -35.45
CA VAL A 184 -4.49 -30.04 -34.04
C VAL A 184 -5.15 -28.68 -33.83
N LYS A 185 -6.47 -28.71 -33.59
CA LYS A 185 -7.31 -27.52 -33.39
C LYS A 185 -6.80 -26.65 -32.22
N PRO A 186 -6.48 -25.36 -32.44
CA PRO A 186 -5.94 -24.48 -31.40
C PRO A 186 -6.95 -24.32 -30.26
N PRO A 187 -6.48 -24.34 -28.99
CA PRO A 187 -7.36 -24.23 -27.84
C PRO A 187 -8.00 -22.83 -27.72
N ILE A 188 -9.23 -22.79 -27.19
CA ILE A 188 -9.94 -21.54 -26.87
C ILE A 188 -10.30 -21.59 -25.39
N VAL A 189 -10.00 -20.51 -24.65
CA VAL A 189 -10.43 -20.33 -23.26
C VAL A 189 -11.38 -19.14 -23.20
N ALA A 190 -12.54 -19.33 -22.57
CA ALA A 190 -13.48 -18.26 -22.24
C ALA A 190 -13.56 -18.08 -20.71
N HIS A 191 -13.08 -16.94 -20.21
CA HIS A 191 -12.99 -16.61 -18.78
C HIS A 191 -14.10 -15.63 -18.42
N PHE A 192 -15.09 -16.05 -17.64
CA PHE A 192 -16.25 -15.24 -17.27
C PHE A 192 -16.12 -14.70 -15.85
N HIS A 193 -16.37 -13.39 -15.67
CA HIS A 193 -16.39 -12.74 -14.37
C HIS A 193 -17.81 -12.36 -13.95
N GLU A 194 -18.20 -12.80 -12.75
CA GLU A 194 -19.51 -12.61 -12.13
C GLU A 194 -20.73 -13.22 -12.84
N TRP A 195 -21.81 -13.39 -12.06
CA TRP A 195 -23.07 -13.99 -12.53
C TRP A 195 -23.68 -13.27 -13.74
N LEU A 196 -23.43 -11.96 -13.89
CA LEU A 196 -23.84 -11.15 -15.05
C LEU A 196 -23.22 -11.63 -16.38
N ALA A 197 -22.01 -12.20 -16.35
CA ALA A 197 -21.40 -12.86 -17.51
C ALA A 197 -21.71 -14.37 -17.54
N GLY A 198 -22.10 -14.95 -16.40
CA GLY A 198 -22.33 -16.38 -16.20
C GLY A 198 -23.31 -17.04 -17.18
N CYS A 199 -24.30 -16.30 -17.69
CA CYS A 199 -25.21 -16.80 -18.73
C CYS A 199 -24.46 -17.28 -20.00
N GLY A 200 -23.38 -16.59 -20.39
CA GLY A 200 -22.57 -16.98 -21.54
C GLY A 200 -21.78 -18.26 -21.32
N LEU A 201 -21.35 -18.50 -20.08
CA LEU A 201 -20.71 -19.75 -19.68
C LEU A 201 -21.71 -20.92 -19.74
N ILE A 202 -22.90 -20.72 -19.16
CA ILE A 202 -23.97 -21.72 -19.15
C ILE A 202 -24.32 -22.15 -20.58
N PHE A 203 -24.63 -21.20 -21.47
CA PHE A 203 -24.92 -21.51 -22.88
C PHE A 203 -23.73 -22.17 -23.61
N THR A 204 -22.49 -21.75 -23.34
CA THR A 204 -21.29 -22.37 -23.93
C THR A 204 -21.18 -23.86 -23.56
N ARG A 205 -21.60 -24.24 -22.33
CA ARG A 205 -21.58 -25.63 -21.86
C ARG A 205 -22.79 -26.44 -22.31
N THR A 206 -24.01 -25.91 -22.27
CA THR A 206 -25.22 -26.62 -22.70
C THR A 206 -25.27 -26.82 -24.21
N ARG A 207 -24.69 -25.90 -24.99
CA ARG A 207 -24.49 -26.05 -26.44
C ARG A 207 -23.26 -26.91 -26.81
N HIS A 208 -22.59 -27.52 -25.82
CA HIS A 208 -21.43 -28.40 -25.99
C HIS A 208 -20.29 -27.81 -26.85
N LEU A 209 -20.00 -26.50 -26.71
CA LEU A 209 -18.96 -25.85 -27.51
C LEU A 209 -17.55 -26.33 -27.09
N ASN A 210 -16.68 -26.53 -28.06
CA ASN A 210 -15.27 -26.93 -27.87
C ASN A 210 -14.42 -25.73 -27.40
N VAL A 211 -14.70 -25.28 -26.17
CA VAL A 211 -14.13 -24.11 -25.50
C VAL A 211 -13.94 -24.44 -24.01
N ALA A 212 -12.74 -24.26 -23.48
CA ALA A 212 -12.46 -24.34 -22.04
C ALA A 212 -13.08 -23.14 -21.32
N THR A 213 -13.74 -23.34 -20.19
CA THR A 213 -14.45 -22.26 -19.47
C THR A 213 -13.94 -22.05 -18.05
N ILE A 214 -13.68 -20.80 -17.70
CA ILE A 214 -13.35 -20.37 -16.34
C ILE A 214 -14.50 -19.50 -15.81
N PHE A 215 -14.86 -19.66 -14.54
CA PHE A 215 -15.73 -18.72 -13.83
C PHE A 215 -14.98 -18.14 -12.63
N THR A 216 -15.00 -16.82 -12.48
CA THR A 216 -14.51 -16.15 -11.26
C THR A 216 -15.62 -15.35 -10.62
N THR A 217 -15.97 -15.69 -9.38
CA THR A 217 -16.72 -14.79 -8.50
C THR A 217 -15.77 -13.88 -7.74
N HIS A 218 -16.09 -12.59 -7.73
CA HIS A 218 -15.45 -11.56 -6.94
C HIS A 218 -16.16 -11.37 -5.60
N ALA A 219 -17.43 -11.78 -5.47
CA ALA A 219 -18.22 -11.80 -4.24
C ALA A 219 -19.48 -12.66 -4.45
N THR A 220 -19.85 -13.56 -3.53
CA THR A 220 -21.11 -14.30 -3.74
C THR A 220 -22.32 -13.40 -3.54
N LEU A 221 -23.40 -13.65 -4.28
CA LEU A 221 -24.63 -12.88 -4.17
C LEU A 221 -25.22 -13.01 -2.77
N LEU A 222 -25.41 -14.23 -2.27
CA LEU A 222 -26.00 -14.48 -0.95
C LEU A 222 -25.18 -13.89 0.20
N GLY A 223 -23.84 -14.01 0.19
CA GLY A 223 -22.99 -13.46 1.24
C GLY A 223 -23.15 -11.95 1.41
N ARG A 224 -23.23 -11.21 0.29
CA ARG A 224 -23.50 -9.76 0.29
C ARG A 224 -24.85 -9.43 0.94
N TYR A 225 -25.91 -10.15 0.60
CA TYR A 225 -27.26 -9.91 1.13
C TYR A 225 -27.43 -10.34 2.58
N LEU A 226 -26.72 -11.38 3.04
CA LEU A 226 -26.73 -11.85 4.42
C LEU A 226 -26.00 -10.86 5.35
N CYS A 227 -24.80 -10.40 4.97
CA CYS A 227 -24.06 -9.38 5.72
C CYS A 227 -24.79 -8.04 5.75
N ALA A 228 -25.41 -7.61 4.64
CA ALA A 228 -26.22 -6.39 4.60
C ALA A 228 -27.48 -6.45 5.49
N ALA A 229 -27.95 -7.66 5.86
CA ALA A 229 -29.03 -7.88 6.81
C ALA A 229 -28.54 -8.02 8.27
N SER A 230 -27.29 -7.66 8.56
CA SER A 230 -26.65 -7.79 9.89
C SER A 230 -26.61 -9.22 10.44
N VAL A 231 -26.69 -10.24 9.58
CA VAL A 231 -26.62 -11.65 9.98
C VAL A 231 -25.15 -12.05 10.20
N ASP A 232 -24.89 -12.84 11.24
CA ASP A 232 -23.58 -13.47 11.42
C ASP A 232 -23.37 -14.59 10.38
N LEU A 233 -22.79 -14.21 9.24
CA LEU A 233 -22.55 -15.09 8.10
C LEU A 233 -21.56 -16.19 8.45
N TYR A 234 -20.35 -15.81 8.88
CA TYR A 234 -19.20 -16.72 8.89
C TYR A 234 -19.29 -17.84 9.95
N ASN A 235 -20.01 -17.63 11.05
CA ASN A 235 -20.24 -18.67 12.06
C ASN A 235 -21.45 -19.59 11.76
N ASN A 236 -22.16 -19.34 10.65
CA ASN A 236 -23.41 -20.04 10.31
C ASN A 236 -23.51 -20.48 8.85
N LEU A 237 -22.42 -20.41 8.07
CA LEU A 237 -22.35 -20.79 6.64
C LEU A 237 -22.98 -22.17 6.34
N ASP A 238 -22.84 -23.11 7.25
CA ASP A 238 -23.35 -24.49 7.19
C ASP A 238 -24.88 -24.60 7.42
N LYS A 239 -25.50 -23.60 8.06
CA LYS A 239 -26.88 -23.65 8.58
C LYS A 239 -27.91 -22.93 7.69
N PHE A 240 -27.48 -22.19 6.67
CA PHE A 240 -28.39 -21.44 5.80
C PHE A 240 -29.14 -22.34 4.80
N ASP A 241 -30.47 -22.19 4.78
CA ASP A 241 -31.33 -22.68 3.71
C ASP A 241 -31.21 -21.73 2.51
N LEU A 242 -30.30 -22.04 1.60
CA LEU A 242 -29.85 -21.14 0.53
C LEU A 242 -30.97 -20.76 -0.43
N ASP A 243 -31.81 -21.74 -0.76
CA ASP A 243 -32.90 -21.59 -1.72
C ASP A 243 -34.02 -20.72 -1.11
N LYS A 244 -34.28 -20.88 0.19
CA LYS A 244 -35.15 -19.97 0.96
C LYS A 244 -34.55 -18.57 1.12
N GLU A 245 -33.31 -18.42 1.56
CA GLU A 245 -32.67 -17.10 1.77
C GLU A 245 -32.61 -16.29 0.46
N ALA A 246 -32.45 -16.95 -0.69
CA ALA A 246 -32.54 -16.31 -2.01
C ALA A 246 -34.00 -16.01 -2.43
N GLY A 247 -34.96 -16.89 -2.07
CA GLY A 247 -36.39 -16.71 -2.31
C GLY A 247 -36.99 -15.54 -1.53
N ASP A 248 -36.79 -15.49 -0.21
CA ASP A 248 -37.27 -14.44 0.72
C ASP A 248 -36.79 -13.02 0.32
N ARG A 249 -35.69 -12.93 -0.45
CA ARG A 249 -35.11 -11.69 -0.96
C ARG A 249 -35.41 -11.41 -2.44
N ASN A 250 -36.22 -12.24 -3.11
CA ASN A 250 -36.56 -12.14 -4.54
C ASN A 250 -35.34 -12.17 -5.49
N ILE A 251 -34.26 -12.86 -5.10
CA ILE A 251 -33.02 -13.01 -5.88
C ILE A 251 -32.76 -14.46 -6.34
N TYR A 252 -33.71 -15.36 -6.12
CA TYR A 252 -33.58 -16.80 -6.39
C TYR A 252 -33.06 -17.11 -7.80
N HIS A 253 -33.61 -16.48 -8.85
CA HIS A 253 -33.16 -16.67 -10.23
C HIS A 253 -31.72 -16.20 -10.47
N ARG A 254 -31.30 -15.09 -9.84
CA ARG A 254 -29.91 -14.58 -9.90
C ARG A 254 -28.94 -15.53 -9.18
N TYR A 255 -29.34 -16.03 -8.02
CA TYR A 255 -28.59 -17.06 -7.28
C TYR A 255 -28.48 -18.37 -8.08
N CYS A 256 -29.55 -18.82 -8.74
CA CYS A 256 -29.51 -19.97 -9.64
C CYS A 256 -28.54 -19.77 -10.81
N LEU A 257 -28.49 -18.57 -11.41
CA LEU A 257 -27.53 -18.25 -12.48
C LEU A 257 -26.08 -18.24 -11.99
N GLU A 258 -25.82 -17.65 -10.82
CA GLU A 258 -24.50 -17.66 -10.17
C GLU A 258 -24.03 -19.11 -9.93
N ARG A 259 -24.85 -19.90 -9.24
CA ARG A 259 -24.57 -21.31 -8.92
C ARG A 259 -24.47 -22.18 -10.17
N ALA A 260 -25.30 -21.96 -11.19
CA ALA A 260 -25.19 -22.69 -12.46
C ALA A 260 -23.90 -22.34 -13.20
N ALA A 261 -23.48 -21.07 -13.25
CA ALA A 261 -22.20 -20.68 -13.85
C ALA A 261 -21.00 -21.32 -13.13
N VAL A 262 -21.03 -21.36 -11.78
CA VAL A 262 -20.04 -22.06 -10.95
C VAL A 262 -19.96 -23.56 -11.27
N HIS A 263 -21.09 -24.26 -11.34
CA HIS A 263 -21.10 -25.71 -11.60
C HIS A 263 -20.80 -26.06 -13.06
N CYS A 264 -21.15 -25.18 -14.00
CA CYS A 264 -20.80 -25.31 -15.42
C CYS A 264 -19.34 -24.96 -15.74
N ALA A 265 -18.58 -24.32 -14.85
CA ALA A 265 -17.19 -23.94 -15.14
C ALA A 265 -16.26 -25.17 -15.22
N HIS A 266 -15.35 -25.22 -16.21
CA HIS A 266 -14.28 -26.23 -16.20
C HIS A 266 -13.30 -25.95 -15.04
N ALA A 267 -12.90 -24.69 -14.86
CA ALA A 267 -12.22 -24.20 -13.66
C ALA A 267 -13.05 -23.09 -12.98
N PHE A 268 -13.23 -23.18 -11.67
CA PHE A 268 -13.88 -22.16 -10.85
C PHE A 268 -12.82 -21.48 -9.96
N THR A 269 -12.84 -20.15 -9.86
CA THR A 269 -11.94 -19.39 -8.99
C THR A 269 -12.68 -18.37 -8.13
N THR A 270 -12.08 -18.02 -7.01
CA THR A 270 -12.48 -16.88 -6.16
C THR A 270 -11.30 -15.94 -5.99
N VAL A 271 -11.57 -14.68 -5.68
CA VAL A 271 -10.52 -13.67 -5.47
C VAL A 271 -9.77 -13.79 -4.12
N SER A 272 -10.24 -14.64 -3.22
CA SER A 272 -9.61 -14.88 -1.91
C SER A 272 -10.01 -16.22 -1.29
N LYS A 273 -9.22 -16.71 -0.31
CA LYS A 273 -9.53 -17.90 0.48
C LYS A 273 -10.82 -17.73 1.31
N ILE A 274 -11.15 -16.52 1.79
CA ILE A 274 -12.40 -16.29 2.54
C ILE A 274 -13.66 -16.36 1.64
N THR A 275 -13.60 -15.83 0.41
CA THR A 275 -14.68 -16.01 -0.58
C THR A 275 -14.70 -17.42 -1.19
N GLY A 276 -13.57 -18.15 -1.11
CA GLY A 276 -13.50 -19.59 -1.38
C GLY A 276 -14.32 -20.42 -0.37
N LEU A 277 -14.12 -20.15 0.93
CA LEU A 277 -14.91 -20.73 2.02
C LEU A 277 -16.40 -20.39 1.86
N GLU A 278 -16.72 -19.13 1.57
CA GLU A 278 -18.08 -18.66 1.29
C GLU A 278 -18.72 -19.46 0.12
N SER A 279 -17.97 -19.68 -0.96
CA SER A 279 -18.43 -20.44 -2.14
C SER A 279 -18.64 -21.93 -1.84
N LYS A 280 -17.81 -22.55 -1.00
CA LYS A 280 -17.97 -23.94 -0.53
C LYS A 280 -19.39 -24.19 -0.01
N TYR A 281 -19.89 -23.28 0.83
CA TYR A 281 -21.17 -23.42 1.48
C TYR A 281 -22.33 -22.84 0.64
N LEU A 282 -22.21 -21.61 0.14
CA LEU A 282 -23.31 -20.91 -0.52
C LEU A 282 -23.49 -21.32 -2.00
N LEU A 283 -22.41 -21.66 -2.70
CA LEU A 283 -22.42 -22.07 -4.11
C LEU A 283 -22.21 -23.59 -4.30
N ARG A 284 -21.94 -24.32 -3.20
CA ARG A 284 -21.78 -25.79 -3.15
C ARG A 284 -20.67 -26.32 -4.08
N ARG A 285 -19.63 -25.51 -4.30
CA ARG A 285 -18.38 -25.88 -4.99
C ARG A 285 -17.22 -25.08 -4.40
N GLU A 286 -16.09 -25.72 -4.17
CA GLU A 286 -14.84 -25.05 -3.78
C GLU A 286 -14.11 -24.50 -5.01
N PRO A 287 -13.43 -23.34 -4.91
CA PRO A 287 -12.60 -22.84 -5.99
C PRO A 287 -11.44 -23.80 -6.25
N ASP A 288 -11.18 -24.07 -7.52
CA ASP A 288 -10.03 -24.88 -7.95
C ASP A 288 -8.71 -24.11 -7.75
N ILE A 289 -8.74 -22.79 -7.92
CA ILE A 289 -7.61 -21.86 -7.74
C ILE A 289 -8.13 -20.57 -7.09
N ILE A 290 -7.32 -19.95 -6.23
CA ILE A 290 -7.55 -18.58 -5.77
C ILE A 290 -6.84 -17.61 -6.73
N THR A 291 -7.55 -16.60 -7.24
CA THR A 291 -7.03 -15.59 -8.17
C THR A 291 -7.01 -14.20 -7.49
N PRO A 292 -6.00 -13.91 -6.63
CA PRO A 292 -5.91 -12.63 -5.91
C PRO A 292 -5.78 -11.44 -6.88
N ASN A 293 -6.33 -10.28 -6.51
CA ASN A 293 -6.33 -9.10 -7.37
C ASN A 293 -5.09 -8.24 -7.16
N GLY A 294 -4.24 -8.17 -8.19
CA GLY A 294 -3.09 -7.29 -8.20
C GLY A 294 -3.41 -5.82 -8.53
N LEU A 295 -2.34 -5.03 -8.52
CA LEU A 295 -2.27 -3.65 -8.96
C LEU A 295 -1.10 -3.52 -9.95
N ASN A 296 -0.93 -2.35 -10.57
CA ASN A 296 0.24 -2.06 -11.41
C ASN A 296 1.10 -0.99 -10.71
N LEU A 297 2.33 -1.36 -10.35
CA LEU A 297 3.24 -0.51 -9.57
C LEU A 297 3.88 0.64 -10.37
N ILE A 298 3.81 0.64 -11.71
CA ILE A 298 4.49 1.64 -12.55
C ILE A 298 4.03 3.07 -12.23
N LYS A 299 2.81 3.25 -11.69
CA LYS A 299 2.27 4.54 -11.23
C LYS A 299 2.81 5.02 -9.87
N PHE A 300 3.51 4.17 -9.14
CA PHE A 300 3.87 4.36 -7.73
C PHE A 300 5.38 4.23 -7.44
N ALA A 301 6.12 3.52 -8.29
CA ALA A 301 7.48 3.00 -8.05
C ALA A 301 8.64 4.04 -8.01
N ALA A 302 8.48 5.14 -7.26
CA ALA A 302 9.52 6.13 -6.99
C ALA A 302 10.03 5.97 -5.54
N LEU A 303 10.87 4.95 -5.33
CA LEU A 303 11.34 4.41 -4.04
C LEU A 303 11.85 5.43 -2.99
N HIS A 304 12.35 6.60 -3.39
CA HIS A 304 12.75 7.67 -2.47
C HIS A 304 11.80 8.89 -2.53
N GLU A 305 11.06 9.04 -3.62
CA GLU A 305 10.13 10.15 -3.81
C GLU A 305 8.85 9.98 -2.97
N PHE A 306 8.42 8.74 -2.67
CA PHE A 306 7.18 8.50 -1.92
C PHE A 306 7.20 9.12 -0.51
N GLN A 307 8.37 9.17 0.15
CA GLN A 307 8.54 9.85 1.44
C GLN A 307 8.41 11.37 1.32
N ASN A 308 8.92 11.96 0.23
CA ASN A 308 8.74 13.38 -0.08
C ASN A 308 7.27 13.70 -0.42
N ARG A 309 6.60 12.82 -1.18
CA ARG A 309 5.15 12.92 -1.45
C ARG A 309 4.32 12.81 -0.16
N HIS A 310 4.68 11.93 0.77
CA HIS A 310 4.06 11.87 2.11
C HIS A 310 4.20 13.21 2.85
N ALA A 311 5.39 13.81 2.87
CA ALA A 311 5.61 15.10 3.52
C ALA A 311 4.77 16.24 2.89
N LEU A 312 4.74 16.34 1.55
CA LEU A 312 3.96 17.34 0.82
C LEU A 312 2.44 17.16 1.03
N ALA A 313 1.94 15.93 0.92
CA ALA A 313 0.54 15.61 1.17
C ALA A 313 0.14 15.84 2.64
N LYS A 314 1.00 15.47 3.60
CA LYS A 314 0.82 15.79 5.02
C LYS A 314 0.76 17.30 5.25
N GLN A 315 1.52 18.10 4.50
CA GLN A 315 1.44 19.57 4.59
C GLN A 315 0.09 20.12 4.10
N LYS A 316 -0.53 19.54 3.06
CA LYS A 316 -1.91 19.89 2.67
C LYS A 316 -2.92 19.53 3.76
N LEU A 317 -2.81 18.34 4.36
CA LEU A 317 -3.65 17.96 5.51
C LEU A 317 -3.47 18.91 6.69
N HIS A 318 -2.24 19.34 7.00
CA HIS A 318 -1.96 20.35 8.02
C HIS A 318 -2.68 21.67 7.76
N GLN A 319 -2.71 22.14 6.50
CA GLN A 319 -3.46 23.37 6.14
C GLN A 319 -4.97 23.20 6.35
N PHE A 320 -5.54 22.08 5.90
CA PHE A 320 -6.96 21.76 6.11
C PHE A 320 -7.32 21.70 7.61
N ILE A 321 -6.49 21.05 8.43
CA ILE A 321 -6.71 20.91 9.88
C ILE A 321 -6.57 22.26 10.61
N GLN A 322 -5.61 23.10 10.23
CA GLN A 322 -5.50 24.48 10.75
C GLN A 322 -6.77 25.29 10.47
N GLY A 323 -7.37 25.12 9.29
CA GLY A 323 -8.71 25.62 8.97
C GLY A 323 -9.78 25.03 9.90
N HIS A 324 -10.06 23.73 9.78
CA HIS A 324 -11.19 23.08 10.46
C HIS A 324 -11.19 23.25 11.99
N PHE A 325 -10.00 23.28 12.60
CA PHE A 325 -9.81 23.48 14.04
C PHE A 325 -9.51 24.94 14.45
N TYR A 326 -9.77 25.95 13.60
CA TYR A 326 -9.52 27.35 13.96
C TYR A 326 -10.13 27.75 15.32
N GLY A 327 -9.37 28.47 16.16
CA GLY A 327 -9.75 28.79 17.55
C GLY A 327 -9.71 27.61 18.55
N HIS A 328 -9.70 26.37 18.06
CA HIS A 328 -9.57 25.10 18.80
C HIS A 328 -8.30 24.33 18.39
N TYR A 329 -7.29 25.08 17.93
CA TYR A 329 -5.98 24.58 17.55
C TYR A 329 -5.08 24.63 18.79
N ASP A 330 -5.27 23.66 19.68
CA ASP A 330 -4.59 23.53 20.98
C ASP A 330 -3.73 22.26 21.09
N PHE A 331 -3.32 21.72 19.93
CA PHE A 331 -2.50 20.53 19.79
C PHE A 331 -1.39 20.71 18.73
N ASP A 332 -0.31 19.94 18.86
CA ASP A 332 0.87 19.99 18.00
C ASP A 332 0.70 19.11 16.75
N LEU A 333 0.94 19.68 15.57
CA LEU A 333 0.83 18.99 14.28
C LEU A 333 1.99 18.04 13.96
N ASP A 334 3.20 18.28 14.48
CA ASP A 334 4.31 17.33 14.33
C ASP A 334 4.05 16.05 15.14
N LYS A 335 3.32 16.18 16.26
CA LYS A 335 2.78 15.09 17.09
C LYS A 335 1.35 14.67 16.71
N THR A 336 0.80 15.19 15.60
CA THR A 336 -0.49 14.75 15.07
C THR A 336 -0.32 13.61 14.08
N LEU A 337 -1.10 12.54 14.30
CA LEU A 337 -1.24 11.39 13.43
C LEU A 337 -2.58 11.45 12.67
N TYR A 338 -2.56 10.97 11.43
CA TYR A 338 -3.72 10.93 10.54
C TYR A 338 -4.08 9.49 10.26
N PHE A 339 -5.21 9.06 10.82
CA PHE A 339 -5.81 7.75 10.56
C PHE A 339 -7.00 7.93 9.63
N PHE A 340 -7.31 6.96 8.78
CA PHE A 340 -8.50 7.05 7.93
C PHE A 340 -9.14 5.71 7.65
N ILE A 341 -10.46 5.74 7.41
CA ILE A 341 -11.23 4.68 6.78
C ILE A 341 -11.89 5.25 5.52
N ALA A 342 -11.95 4.47 4.44
CA ALA A 342 -12.51 4.88 3.16
C ALA A 342 -13.23 3.72 2.45
N GLY A 343 -14.28 4.03 1.68
CA GLY A 343 -14.91 3.05 0.79
C GLY A 343 -16.35 3.40 0.40
N ARG A 344 -17.08 2.41 -0.12
CA ARG A 344 -18.56 2.49 -0.24
C ARG A 344 -19.16 2.58 1.18
N TYR A 345 -20.28 3.28 1.33
CA TYR A 345 -20.95 3.46 2.64
C TYR A 345 -21.71 2.19 3.07
N GLU A 346 -20.96 1.13 3.37
CA GLU A 346 -21.47 -0.13 3.93
C GLU A 346 -21.01 -0.23 5.41
N PHE A 347 -21.73 0.46 6.30
CA PHE A 347 -21.27 0.79 7.65
C PHE A 347 -20.70 -0.40 8.45
N GLN A 348 -21.41 -1.54 8.50
CA GLN A 348 -20.94 -2.76 9.18
C GLN A 348 -19.94 -3.57 8.34
N ASN A 349 -20.16 -3.72 7.02
CA ASN A 349 -19.27 -4.51 6.16
C ASN A 349 -17.84 -3.95 6.15
N LYS A 350 -17.68 -2.62 6.21
CA LYS A 350 -16.38 -1.94 6.35
C LYS A 350 -15.89 -1.77 7.80
N GLY A 351 -16.69 -2.16 8.78
CA GLY A 351 -16.32 -2.06 10.20
C GLY A 351 -16.24 -0.63 10.74
N ALA A 352 -16.98 0.32 10.16
CA ALA A 352 -16.97 1.71 10.61
C ALA A 352 -17.57 1.86 12.02
N ASP A 353 -18.47 0.96 12.41
CA ASP A 353 -18.95 0.76 13.78
C ASP A 353 -17.81 0.47 14.77
N ILE A 354 -17.00 -0.54 14.46
CA ILE A 354 -15.88 -1.01 15.27
C ILE A 354 -14.71 -0.02 15.25
N PHE A 355 -14.48 0.69 14.15
CA PHE A 355 -13.52 1.78 14.09
C PHE A 355 -13.92 2.93 15.03
N ILE A 356 -15.18 3.39 15.00
CA ILE A 356 -15.66 4.47 15.89
C ILE A 356 -15.58 4.05 17.36
N GLU A 357 -15.92 2.80 17.69
CA GLU A 357 -15.80 2.26 19.05
C GLU A 357 -14.33 2.18 19.52
N ALA A 358 -13.42 1.69 18.67
CA ALA A 358 -11.99 1.61 18.99
C ALA A 358 -11.33 2.99 19.11
N LEU A 359 -11.75 3.97 18.32
CA LEU A 359 -11.33 5.38 18.46
C LEU A 359 -11.75 5.97 19.81
N ALA A 360 -12.93 5.60 20.34
CA ALA A 360 -13.38 6.04 21.65
C ALA A 360 -12.54 5.43 22.79
N ARG A 361 -12.21 4.13 22.70
CA ARG A 361 -11.31 3.47 23.66
C ARG A 361 -9.87 3.99 23.57
N LEU A 362 -9.40 4.33 22.36
CA LEU A 362 -8.11 4.99 22.14
C LEU A 362 -8.07 6.38 22.78
N ASN A 363 -9.14 7.17 22.66
CA ASN A 363 -9.27 8.48 23.31
C ASN A 363 -9.10 8.38 24.83
N HIS A 364 -9.72 7.37 25.45
CA HIS A 364 -9.57 7.06 26.87
C HIS A 364 -8.11 6.76 27.23
N ARG A 365 -7.46 5.81 26.53
CA ARG A 365 -6.07 5.39 26.81
C ARG A 365 -5.05 6.52 26.67
N LEU A 366 -5.17 7.33 25.61
CA LEU A 366 -4.29 8.47 25.39
C LEU A 366 -4.49 9.56 26.46
N HIS A 367 -5.71 9.73 26.98
CA HIS A 367 -6.01 10.65 28.08
C HIS A 367 -5.48 10.14 29.43
N GLU A 368 -5.73 8.87 29.78
CA GLU A 368 -5.22 8.23 31.02
C GLU A 368 -3.69 8.25 31.11
N GLN A 369 -3.00 8.05 29.99
CA GLN A 369 -1.53 8.07 29.92
C GLN A 369 -0.96 9.49 29.88
N GLY A 370 -1.79 10.54 29.86
CA GLY A 370 -1.36 11.93 29.72
C GLY A 370 -0.62 12.21 28.40
N SER A 371 -0.84 11.38 27.36
CA SER A 371 -0.12 11.46 26.08
C SER A 371 -0.26 12.84 25.45
N ASP A 372 0.79 13.31 24.77
CA ASP A 372 0.80 14.55 23.98
C ASP A 372 0.51 14.31 22.48
N VAL A 373 0.49 13.05 22.05
CA VAL A 373 0.09 12.64 20.71
C VAL A 373 -1.39 12.93 20.50
N THR A 374 -1.72 13.50 19.33
CA THR A 374 -3.10 13.72 18.89
C THR A 374 -3.38 12.89 17.65
N VAL A 375 -4.53 12.23 17.61
CA VAL A 375 -5.00 11.50 16.43
C VAL A 375 -6.13 12.29 15.80
N VAL A 376 -6.12 12.46 14.48
CA VAL A 376 -7.29 12.90 13.72
C VAL A 376 -7.69 11.76 12.79
N ALA A 377 -8.90 11.22 13.02
CA ALA A 377 -9.47 10.13 12.25
C ALA A 377 -10.45 10.66 11.19
N PHE A 378 -10.16 10.36 9.93
CA PHE A 378 -11.03 10.66 8.79
C PHE A 378 -11.95 9.46 8.48
N LEU A 379 -13.21 9.73 8.16
CA LEU A 379 -14.15 8.73 7.64
C LEU A 379 -14.63 9.21 6.26
N ILE A 380 -14.34 8.44 5.21
CA ILE A 380 -14.63 8.82 3.81
C ILE A 380 -15.62 7.81 3.24
N PHE A 381 -16.91 8.13 3.37
CA PHE A 381 -18.01 7.29 2.89
C PHE A 381 -19.04 8.17 2.16
N PRO A 382 -19.13 8.12 0.82
CA PRO A 382 -20.08 8.93 0.05
C PRO A 382 -21.52 8.74 0.54
N ALA A 383 -22.20 9.83 0.88
CA ALA A 383 -23.57 9.83 1.43
C ALA A 383 -24.44 10.89 0.75
N ALA A 384 -25.75 10.86 1.02
CA ALA A 384 -26.66 11.90 0.55
C ALA A 384 -26.44 13.22 1.33
N THR A 385 -25.95 14.25 0.62
CA THR A 385 -25.60 15.55 1.20
C THR A 385 -26.32 16.72 0.51
N ASN A 386 -26.68 17.74 1.29
CA ASN A 386 -27.14 19.04 0.82
C ASN A 386 -25.96 20.04 0.90
N SER A 387 -24.97 19.84 0.03
CA SER A 387 -23.71 20.62 -0.01
C SER A 387 -22.85 20.56 1.27
N PHE A 388 -21.69 21.21 1.21
CA PHE A 388 -20.82 21.48 2.36
C PHE A 388 -21.55 22.25 3.47
N ASN A 389 -21.11 22.05 4.71
CA ASN A 389 -21.56 22.89 5.82
C ASN A 389 -21.05 24.35 5.64
N VAL A 390 -21.70 25.31 6.31
CA VAL A 390 -21.25 26.72 6.26
C VAL A 390 -19.99 26.93 7.11
N ASP A 391 -19.85 26.19 8.22
CA ASP A 391 -18.80 26.41 9.22
C ASP A 391 -17.41 25.98 8.74
N SER A 392 -17.24 24.82 8.09
CA SER A 392 -15.95 24.40 7.51
C SER A 392 -15.57 25.25 6.30
N PHE A 393 -16.52 25.72 5.49
CA PHE A 393 -16.23 26.70 4.43
C PHE A 393 -15.68 28.00 5.01
N ARG A 394 -16.38 28.56 6.01
CA ARG A 394 -15.98 29.78 6.72
C ARG A 394 -14.63 29.60 7.43
N ALA A 395 -14.38 28.43 8.00
CA ALA A 395 -13.13 28.06 8.66
C ALA A 395 -11.93 28.17 7.73
N GLN A 396 -12.00 27.54 6.55
CA GLN A 396 -10.91 27.60 5.57
C GLN A 396 -10.69 29.04 5.06
N ALA A 397 -11.77 29.80 4.82
CA ALA A 397 -11.67 31.19 4.36
C ALA A 397 -10.97 32.11 5.38
N ILE A 398 -11.32 32.01 6.67
CA ILE A 398 -10.70 32.82 7.74
C ILE A 398 -9.21 32.51 7.88
N VAL A 399 -8.84 31.22 7.88
CA VAL A 399 -7.43 30.80 8.03
C VAL A 399 -6.60 31.12 6.78
N LYS A 400 -7.20 31.07 5.59
CA LYS A 400 -6.58 31.57 4.36
C LYS A 400 -6.28 33.08 4.46
N GLN A 401 -7.25 33.90 4.84
CA GLN A 401 -7.07 35.35 4.99
C GLN A 401 -5.99 35.72 6.03
N LEU A 402 -5.93 34.98 7.14
CA LEU A 402 -4.86 35.15 8.13
C LEU A 402 -3.49 34.79 7.53
N ARG A 403 -3.38 33.67 6.79
CA ARG A 403 -2.12 33.25 6.14
C ARG A 403 -1.65 34.27 5.10
N GLU A 404 -2.55 34.77 4.26
CA GLU A 404 -2.27 35.82 3.27
C GLU A 404 -1.77 37.10 3.97
N THR A 405 -2.43 37.53 5.04
CA THR A 405 -2.01 38.70 5.84
C THR A 405 -0.63 38.50 6.50
N CYS A 406 -0.32 37.28 6.97
CA CYS A 406 1.01 36.96 7.49
C CYS A 406 2.08 36.97 6.40
N ASN A 407 1.78 36.46 5.19
CA ASN A 407 2.71 36.45 4.07
C ASN A 407 3.04 37.88 3.58
N ASP A 408 2.05 38.76 3.47
CA ASP A 408 2.25 40.19 3.16
C ASP A 408 3.23 40.82 4.15
N ILE A 409 2.93 40.68 5.45
CA ILE A 409 3.73 41.25 6.53
C ILE A 409 5.14 40.63 6.53
N GLN A 410 5.30 39.34 6.22
CA GLN A 410 6.62 38.72 6.09
C GLN A 410 7.47 39.34 4.96
N ASN A 411 6.85 39.70 3.83
CA ASN A 411 7.54 40.37 2.72
C ASN A 411 7.95 41.81 3.09
N ASP A 412 7.05 42.55 3.76
CA ASP A 412 7.33 43.89 4.28
C ASP A 412 8.46 43.87 5.33
N MET A 413 8.36 42.95 6.30
CA MET A 413 9.38 42.70 7.32
C MET A 413 10.74 42.37 6.69
N GLY A 414 10.78 41.48 5.69
CA GLY A 414 12.01 41.10 4.98
C GLY A 414 12.66 42.28 4.25
N THR A 415 11.85 43.16 3.65
CA THR A 415 12.33 44.37 2.96
C THR A 415 12.93 45.36 3.97
N ARG A 416 12.24 45.64 5.07
CA ARG A 416 12.72 46.52 6.16
C ARG A 416 13.99 45.96 6.81
N LEU A 417 14.04 44.65 7.06
CA LEU A 417 15.21 43.95 7.61
C LEU A 417 16.44 44.14 6.70
N PHE A 418 16.27 43.94 5.39
CA PHE A 418 17.34 44.13 4.40
C PHE A 418 17.84 45.58 4.39
N GLU A 419 16.94 46.57 4.37
CA GLU A 419 17.32 47.99 4.39
C GLU A 419 18.11 48.40 5.64
N VAL A 420 17.71 47.94 6.82
CA VAL A 420 18.40 48.30 8.08
C VAL A 420 19.77 47.64 8.16
N CYS A 421 19.89 46.37 7.74
CA CYS A 421 21.18 45.69 7.62
C CYS A 421 22.10 46.35 6.59
N LEU A 422 21.57 46.76 5.43
CA LEU A 422 22.32 47.48 4.39
C LEU A 422 22.84 48.84 4.87
N ARG A 423 22.12 49.49 5.80
CA ARG A 423 22.55 50.72 6.48
C ARG A 423 23.56 50.47 7.63
N GLY A 424 24.08 49.25 7.76
CA GLY A 424 25.12 48.88 8.72
C GLY A 424 24.64 48.80 10.18
N ARG A 425 23.34 48.55 10.41
CA ARG A 425 22.73 48.45 11.75
C ARG A 425 22.09 47.08 11.94
N ILE A 426 22.07 46.59 13.18
CA ILE A 426 21.28 45.41 13.55
C ILE A 426 19.84 45.89 13.79
N PRO A 427 18.83 45.35 13.07
CA PRO A 427 17.44 45.76 13.23
C PRO A 427 16.84 45.30 14.56
N THR A 428 15.97 46.15 15.13
CA THR A 428 15.17 45.84 16.32
C THR A 428 13.75 45.45 15.94
N GLY A 429 12.98 44.89 16.89
CA GLY A 429 11.60 44.46 16.64
C GLY A 429 10.68 45.56 16.10
N ALA A 430 10.92 46.83 16.47
CA ALA A 430 10.12 47.98 16.02
C ALA A 430 10.49 48.46 14.60
N ASP A 431 11.74 48.24 14.17
CA ASP A 431 12.17 48.54 12.80
C ASP A 431 11.56 47.55 11.79
N VAL A 432 11.31 46.32 12.23
CA VAL A 432 10.84 45.21 11.39
C VAL A 432 9.31 45.11 11.40
N LEU A 433 8.67 45.11 12.57
CA LEU A 433 7.22 45.00 12.73
C LEU A 433 6.62 46.33 13.20
N HIS A 434 5.80 46.96 12.35
CA HIS A 434 5.17 48.25 12.63
C HIS A 434 3.77 48.10 13.23
N GLN A 435 3.27 49.20 13.81
CA GLN A 435 1.96 49.21 14.48
C GLN A 435 0.79 48.89 13.54
N GLU A 436 0.90 49.21 12.25
CA GLU A 436 -0.10 48.88 11.24
C GLU A 436 -0.20 47.38 11.00
N ASP A 437 0.95 46.68 10.91
CA ASP A 437 1.02 45.22 10.82
C ASP A 437 0.37 44.56 12.06
N ILE A 438 0.66 45.10 13.25
CA ILE A 438 0.06 44.65 14.52
C ILE A 438 -1.46 44.84 14.51
N VAL A 439 -1.98 45.91 13.90
CA VAL A 439 -3.43 46.13 13.73
C VAL A 439 -4.03 45.17 12.70
N ARG A 440 -3.35 44.90 11.58
CA ARG A 440 -3.76 43.88 10.59
C ARG A 440 -3.87 42.50 11.24
N LEU A 441 -2.81 42.07 11.95
CA LEU A 441 -2.78 40.79 12.66
C LEU A 441 -3.87 40.69 13.74
N LYS A 442 -4.07 41.73 14.56
CA LYS A 442 -5.13 41.74 15.59
C LYS A 442 -6.54 41.59 14.98
N ARG A 443 -6.82 42.21 13.82
CA ARG A 443 -8.10 42.03 13.11
C ARG A 443 -8.30 40.57 12.70
N CYS A 444 -7.29 39.92 12.13
CA CYS A 444 -7.36 38.51 11.74
C CYS A 444 -7.48 37.57 12.95
N ILE A 445 -6.78 37.86 14.06
CA ILE A 445 -6.87 37.10 15.32
C ILE A 445 -8.28 37.21 15.94
N TYR A 446 -8.91 38.38 15.91
CA TYR A 446 -10.30 38.49 16.37
C TYR A 446 -11.28 37.74 15.45
N ALA A 447 -11.00 37.64 14.16
CA ALA A 447 -11.79 36.83 13.22
C ALA A 447 -11.66 35.30 13.44
N THR A 448 -10.57 34.81 14.03
CA THR A 448 -10.40 33.38 14.37
C THR A 448 -11.06 32.97 15.70
N GLN A 449 -11.64 33.90 16.46
CA GLN A 449 -12.36 33.55 17.68
C GLN A 449 -13.71 32.88 17.35
N ARG A 450 -13.99 31.74 17.98
CA ARG A 450 -15.26 31.02 17.87
C ARG A 450 -15.63 30.35 19.19
N ASN A 451 -16.94 30.14 19.38
CA ASN A 451 -17.49 29.45 20.55
C ASN A 451 -17.89 27.99 20.25
N ASN A 452 -18.08 27.64 18.98
CA ASN A 452 -18.52 26.31 18.53
C ASN A 452 -17.34 25.32 18.45
N LEU A 453 -17.60 24.06 18.80
CA LEU A 453 -16.64 22.96 18.62
C LEU A 453 -16.32 22.71 17.12
N PRO A 454 -15.18 22.07 16.79
CA PRO A 454 -14.87 21.66 15.42
C PRO A 454 -15.92 20.67 14.90
N PRO A 455 -16.62 20.96 13.79
CA PRO A 455 -17.74 20.11 13.37
C PRO A 455 -17.26 18.70 13.00
N ILE A 456 -18.00 17.68 13.43
CA ILE A 456 -17.65 16.27 13.18
C ILE A 456 -17.93 15.81 11.74
N CYS A 457 -18.61 16.64 10.94
CA CYS A 457 -18.91 16.40 9.53
C CYS A 457 -18.58 17.65 8.69
N THR A 458 -18.08 17.48 7.46
CA THR A 458 -17.81 18.59 6.52
C THR A 458 -19.03 19.02 5.69
N HIS A 459 -20.13 18.26 5.71
CA HIS A 459 -21.32 18.47 4.87
C HIS A 459 -22.62 18.44 5.69
N ASN A 460 -23.70 18.94 5.09
CA ASN A 460 -25.05 18.80 5.63
C ASN A 460 -25.63 17.46 5.14
N ILE A 461 -25.63 16.41 5.97
CA ILE A 461 -26.27 15.12 5.62
C ILE A 461 -27.79 15.31 5.51
N VAL A 462 -28.43 14.75 4.48
CA VAL A 462 -29.87 14.91 4.21
C VAL A 462 -30.75 14.38 5.35
N GLN A 463 -30.33 13.29 6.00
CA GLN A 463 -31.03 12.67 7.14
C GLN A 463 -30.07 12.42 8.32
N ASP A 464 -29.44 13.51 8.79
CA ASP A 464 -28.44 13.53 9.88
C ASP A 464 -28.85 12.74 11.15
N ASN A 465 -30.15 12.63 11.44
CA ASN A 465 -30.68 11.97 12.64
C ASN A 465 -30.73 10.43 12.57
N ILE A 466 -30.52 9.84 11.38
CA ILE A 466 -30.45 8.38 11.18
C ILE A 466 -29.14 7.93 10.52
N ASP A 467 -28.26 8.85 10.16
CA ASP A 467 -26.94 8.56 9.60
C ASP A 467 -26.10 7.73 10.59
N LEU A 468 -25.64 6.55 10.15
CA LEU A 468 -25.05 5.55 11.04
C LEU A 468 -23.68 6.00 11.61
N VAL A 469 -22.89 6.73 10.82
CA VAL A 469 -21.62 7.33 11.28
C VAL A 469 -21.89 8.38 12.35
N LEU A 470 -22.75 9.36 12.07
CA LEU A 470 -23.02 10.46 13.00
C LEU A 470 -23.73 10.00 14.26
N CYS A 471 -24.66 9.04 14.15
CA CYS A 471 -25.28 8.41 15.32
C CYS A 471 -24.25 7.69 16.21
N ASN A 472 -23.25 7.02 15.64
CA ASN A 472 -22.21 6.34 16.43
C ASN A 472 -21.16 7.32 16.99
N LEU A 473 -20.76 8.35 16.25
CA LEU A 473 -19.90 9.42 16.79
C LEU A 473 -20.57 10.12 17.99
N ARG A 474 -21.89 10.37 17.90
CA ARG A 474 -22.71 10.89 19.00
C ARG A 474 -22.80 9.91 20.18
N ARG A 475 -23.05 8.61 19.92
CA ARG A 475 -23.08 7.55 20.94
C ARG A 475 -21.76 7.47 21.72
N CYS A 476 -20.64 7.50 21.01
CA CYS A 476 -19.29 7.47 21.58
C CYS A 476 -18.79 8.82 22.11
N ARG A 477 -19.61 9.89 22.01
CA ARG A 477 -19.31 11.26 22.47
C ARG A 477 -18.07 11.91 21.86
N LEU A 478 -17.66 11.47 20.67
CA LEU A 478 -16.51 12.02 19.94
C LEU A 478 -16.91 13.35 19.26
N PHE A 479 -16.88 14.45 20.02
CA PHE A 479 -17.37 15.78 19.61
C PHE A 479 -16.26 16.80 19.32
N ASN A 480 -15.00 16.35 19.15
CA ASN A 480 -13.83 17.21 18.95
C ASN A 480 -13.62 18.23 20.08
N ASN A 481 -13.84 17.83 21.33
CA ASN A 481 -13.56 18.67 22.50
C ASN A 481 -12.05 18.99 22.58
N ARG A 482 -11.69 20.02 23.35
CA ARG A 482 -10.28 20.38 23.60
C ARG A 482 -9.51 19.22 24.27
N TYR A 483 -10.14 18.57 25.25
CA TYR A 483 -9.57 17.45 26.02
C TYR A 483 -9.48 16.11 25.27
N ASP A 484 -10.18 15.95 24.14
CA ASP A 484 -10.12 14.73 23.33
C ASP A 484 -8.74 14.62 22.68
N ARG A 485 -8.05 13.49 22.87
CA ARG A 485 -6.82 13.15 22.14
C ARG A 485 -7.10 12.55 20.76
N VAL A 486 -8.30 12.02 20.55
CA VAL A 486 -8.79 11.57 19.24
C VAL A 486 -9.85 12.54 18.73
N LYS A 487 -9.55 13.23 17.64
CA LYS A 487 -10.50 14.05 16.87
C LYS A 487 -11.05 13.24 15.69
N VAL A 488 -12.25 13.57 15.23
CA VAL A 488 -12.98 12.87 14.15
C VAL A 488 -13.48 13.83 13.08
N ILE A 489 -13.40 13.41 11.81
CA ILE A 489 -13.89 14.15 10.64
C ILE A 489 -14.58 13.19 9.67
N PHE A 490 -15.90 13.24 9.60
CA PHE A 490 -16.68 12.60 8.54
C PHE A 490 -16.66 13.48 7.28
N HIS A 491 -16.17 12.93 6.18
CA HIS A 491 -16.16 13.52 4.85
C HIS A 491 -17.06 12.67 3.92
N PRO A 492 -18.37 12.96 3.83
CA PRO A 492 -19.35 12.14 3.12
C PRO A 492 -19.36 12.31 1.58
N GLU A 493 -18.21 12.53 0.96
CA GLU A 493 -18.03 12.72 -0.48
C GLU A 493 -16.81 11.91 -0.97
N PHE A 494 -16.67 11.72 -2.28
CA PHE A 494 -15.40 11.27 -2.86
C PHE A 494 -14.38 12.42 -2.87
N LEU A 495 -13.13 12.12 -2.49
CA LEU A 495 -12.04 13.11 -2.53
C LEU A 495 -11.68 13.48 -3.98
N SER A 496 -11.48 14.78 -4.21
CA SER A 496 -11.04 15.34 -5.49
C SER A 496 -10.19 16.59 -5.28
N SER A 497 -9.18 16.78 -6.12
CA SER A 497 -8.41 18.02 -6.24
C SER A 497 -9.25 19.27 -6.53
N THR A 498 -10.48 19.12 -7.02
CA THR A 498 -11.43 20.24 -7.21
C THR A 498 -12.26 20.58 -5.96
N ASN A 499 -12.19 19.77 -4.89
CA ASN A 499 -12.95 20.00 -3.67
C ASN A 499 -12.43 21.26 -2.93
N PRO A 500 -13.28 22.25 -2.63
CA PRO A 500 -12.84 23.54 -2.10
C PRO A 500 -12.52 23.52 -0.59
N LEU A 501 -12.87 22.45 0.13
CA LEU A 501 -12.44 22.26 1.53
C LEU A 501 -11.11 21.52 1.60
N LEU A 502 -10.96 20.45 0.82
CA LEU A 502 -9.81 19.54 0.85
C LEU A 502 -9.35 19.22 -0.59
N PRO A 503 -8.57 20.12 -1.25
CA PRO A 503 -8.15 19.98 -2.63
C PRO A 503 -7.02 18.96 -2.78
N MET A 504 -7.38 17.69 -2.62
CA MET A 504 -6.54 16.50 -2.70
C MET A 504 -7.32 15.38 -3.39
N ASP A 505 -6.72 14.74 -4.39
CA ASP A 505 -7.24 13.48 -4.91
C ASP A 505 -7.00 12.35 -3.89
N TYR A 506 -7.80 11.28 -3.97
CA TYR A 506 -7.74 10.17 -3.02
C TYR A 506 -6.32 9.61 -2.80
N GLU A 507 -5.53 9.36 -3.86
CA GLU A 507 -4.17 8.85 -3.67
C GLU A 507 -3.20 9.86 -3.01
N GLU A 508 -3.46 11.16 -3.12
CA GLU A 508 -2.65 12.17 -2.43
C GLU A 508 -3.02 12.19 -0.95
N PHE A 509 -4.31 12.15 -0.64
CA PHE A 509 -4.82 12.05 0.73
C PHE A 509 -4.27 10.80 1.45
N VAL A 510 -4.29 9.63 0.82
CA VAL A 510 -3.73 8.40 1.39
C VAL A 510 -2.25 8.56 1.71
N ARG A 511 -1.44 9.07 0.74
CA ARG A 511 -0.01 9.35 0.97
C ARG A 511 0.24 10.34 2.12
N GLY A 512 -0.64 11.31 2.34
CA GLY A 512 -0.52 12.25 3.47
C GLY A 512 -0.87 11.67 4.85
N CYS A 513 -1.58 10.54 4.88
CA CYS A 513 -1.97 9.87 6.12
C CYS A 513 -0.80 9.07 6.74
N HIS A 514 -1.03 8.53 7.94
CA HIS A 514 -0.05 7.71 8.67
C HIS A 514 -0.46 6.24 8.78
N LEU A 515 -1.77 5.95 8.84
CA LEU A 515 -2.31 4.59 8.98
C LEU A 515 -3.70 4.51 8.30
N GLY A 516 -3.89 3.57 7.38
CA GLY A 516 -5.21 3.18 6.91
C GLY A 516 -5.86 2.17 7.86
N VAL A 517 -7.16 2.27 8.14
CA VAL A 517 -7.83 1.43 9.15
C VAL A 517 -9.12 0.84 8.56
N PHE A 518 -9.07 -0.42 8.15
CA PHE A 518 -10.13 -1.11 7.41
C PHE A 518 -10.54 -2.41 8.13
N PRO A 519 -11.21 -2.33 9.30
CA PRO A 519 -11.56 -3.49 10.12
C PRO A 519 -12.80 -4.22 9.56
N SER A 520 -12.80 -4.50 8.26
CA SER A 520 -13.93 -5.05 7.48
C SER A 520 -14.47 -6.37 8.06
N TYR A 521 -15.81 -6.50 8.03
CA TYR A 521 -16.50 -7.78 8.26
C TYR A 521 -16.69 -8.56 6.97
N TYR A 522 -17.09 -7.89 5.88
CA TYR A 522 -17.31 -8.53 4.58
C TYR A 522 -16.53 -7.77 3.51
N GLU A 523 -15.39 -8.33 3.12
CA GLU A 523 -14.51 -7.74 2.11
C GLU A 523 -13.82 -8.83 1.28
N PRO A 524 -14.44 -9.25 0.15
CA PRO A 524 -13.95 -10.36 -0.67
C PRO A 524 -12.51 -10.21 -1.18
N TRP A 525 -12.04 -8.97 -1.38
CA TRP A 525 -10.63 -8.66 -1.61
C TRP A 525 -10.13 -7.58 -0.65
N GLY A 526 -10.26 -6.30 -1.00
CA GLY A 526 -9.73 -5.18 -0.20
C GLY A 526 -8.69 -4.36 -0.96
N TYR A 527 -9.14 -3.60 -1.97
CA TYR A 527 -8.26 -2.69 -2.72
C TYR A 527 -7.70 -1.58 -1.82
N THR A 528 -8.51 -1.03 -0.92
CA THR A 528 -8.13 0.10 -0.06
C THR A 528 -6.86 -0.16 0.79
N PRO A 529 -6.71 -1.29 1.52
CA PRO A 529 -5.42 -1.63 2.17
C PRO A 529 -4.30 -2.00 1.18
N ALA A 530 -4.60 -2.61 0.03
CA ALA A 530 -3.59 -2.90 -1.00
C ALA A 530 -2.99 -1.62 -1.61
N GLU A 531 -3.84 -0.63 -1.92
CA GLU A 531 -3.47 0.72 -2.36
C GLU A 531 -2.63 1.43 -1.31
N CYS A 532 -2.98 1.32 -0.01
CA CYS A 532 -2.15 1.85 1.09
C CYS A 532 -0.75 1.22 1.07
N THR A 533 -0.68 -0.10 0.91
CA THR A 533 0.60 -0.84 0.86
C THR A 533 1.48 -0.38 -0.30
N VAL A 534 0.88 -0.25 -1.49
CA VAL A 534 1.54 0.27 -2.71
C VAL A 534 1.95 1.75 -2.59
N MET A 535 1.28 2.52 -1.72
CA MET A 535 1.66 3.90 -1.40
C MET A 535 2.64 4.02 -0.20
N GLY A 536 3.11 2.90 0.35
CA GLY A 536 4.01 2.87 1.50
C GLY A 536 3.37 3.30 2.82
N ILE A 537 2.04 3.17 2.94
CA ILE A 537 1.25 3.57 4.11
C ILE A 537 0.79 2.29 4.86
N PRO A 538 1.22 2.10 6.12
CA PRO A 538 0.74 1.01 6.98
C PRO A 538 -0.79 0.92 7.01
N SER A 539 -1.32 -0.30 7.15
CA SER A 539 -2.76 -0.53 7.15
C SER A 539 -3.19 -1.56 8.18
N VAL A 540 -4.39 -1.37 8.73
CA VAL A 540 -5.12 -2.36 9.53
C VAL A 540 -6.17 -3.02 8.66
N THR A 541 -6.22 -4.35 8.67
CA THR A 541 -7.16 -5.20 7.93
C THR A 541 -7.66 -6.34 8.84
N THR A 542 -8.35 -7.35 8.31
CA THR A 542 -8.93 -8.45 9.09
C THR A 542 -8.74 -9.81 8.42
N ASN A 543 -8.81 -10.89 9.21
CA ASN A 543 -8.90 -12.27 8.70
C ASN A 543 -10.28 -12.65 8.10
N LEU A 544 -11.14 -11.65 7.84
CA LEU A 544 -12.33 -11.73 6.99
C LEU A 544 -12.21 -10.86 5.71
N SER A 545 -11.12 -10.12 5.56
CA SER A 545 -10.76 -9.39 4.34
C SER A 545 -9.86 -10.28 3.48
N GLY A 546 -10.12 -10.37 2.18
CA GLY A 546 -9.35 -11.22 1.27
C GLY A 546 -7.86 -10.85 1.19
N PHE A 547 -7.57 -9.55 1.27
CA PHE A 547 -6.23 -8.98 1.40
C PHE A 547 -5.55 -9.39 2.70
N GLY A 548 -6.29 -9.37 3.82
CA GLY A 548 -5.78 -9.80 5.12
C GLY A 548 -5.40 -11.28 5.13
N CYS A 549 -6.29 -12.14 4.61
CA CYS A 549 -6.02 -13.57 4.44
C CYS A 549 -4.78 -13.82 3.56
N PHE A 550 -4.64 -13.07 2.46
CA PHE A 550 -3.50 -13.18 1.55
C PHE A 550 -2.18 -12.75 2.22
N MET A 551 -2.18 -11.67 3.02
CA MET A 551 -0.98 -11.23 3.76
C MET A 551 -0.61 -12.17 4.91
N GLU A 552 -1.60 -12.73 5.62
CA GLU A 552 -1.41 -13.72 6.70
C GLU A 552 -0.81 -15.04 6.18
N GLU A 553 -1.15 -15.43 4.94
CA GLU A 553 -0.62 -16.62 4.28
C GLU A 553 0.84 -16.44 3.83
N HIS A 554 1.15 -15.30 3.19
CA HIS A 554 2.43 -15.09 2.49
C HIS A 554 3.52 -14.43 3.34
N ILE A 555 3.21 -13.85 4.51
CA ILE A 555 4.17 -13.13 5.36
C ILE A 555 4.18 -13.72 6.77
N GLU A 556 5.36 -14.06 7.29
CA GLU A 556 5.52 -14.68 8.63
C GLU A 556 5.17 -13.72 9.77
N ASP A 557 5.45 -12.43 9.59
CA ASP A 557 5.14 -11.38 10.57
C ASP A 557 4.64 -10.11 9.84
N PRO A 558 3.33 -10.03 9.51
CA PRO A 558 2.75 -8.90 8.79
C PRO A 558 2.91 -7.56 9.54
N ALA A 559 2.87 -7.59 10.88
CA ALA A 559 2.96 -6.40 11.72
C ALA A 559 4.36 -5.74 11.63
N SER A 560 5.43 -6.53 11.53
CA SER A 560 6.81 -6.03 11.31
C SER A 560 7.00 -5.26 9.99
N TYR A 561 6.07 -5.42 9.05
CA TYR A 561 5.97 -4.69 7.77
C TYR A 561 4.85 -3.63 7.74
N GLY A 562 4.14 -3.39 8.85
CA GLY A 562 3.06 -2.40 8.95
C GLY A 562 1.69 -2.86 8.47
N ILE A 563 1.48 -4.18 8.32
CA ILE A 563 0.19 -4.79 8.02
C ILE A 563 -0.38 -5.40 9.31
N TYR A 564 -1.36 -4.74 9.92
CA TYR A 564 -1.97 -5.19 11.17
C TYR A 564 -3.25 -5.97 10.88
N ILE A 565 -3.31 -7.24 11.28
CA ILE A 565 -4.47 -8.10 11.02
C ILE A 565 -5.27 -8.28 12.32
N VAL A 566 -6.50 -7.77 12.34
CA VAL A 566 -7.44 -7.96 13.45
C VAL A 566 -8.23 -9.24 13.22
N ASP A 567 -8.29 -10.10 14.24
CA ASP A 567 -9.12 -11.29 14.18
C ASP A 567 -10.58 -10.92 14.42
N ARG A 568 -11.40 -11.06 13.37
CA ARG A 568 -12.86 -10.89 13.40
C ARG A 568 -13.60 -12.21 13.18
N ARG A 569 -12.88 -13.32 13.05
CA ARG A 569 -13.41 -14.64 12.67
C ARG A 569 -13.51 -15.60 13.85
N PHE A 570 -12.55 -15.59 14.76
CA PHE A 570 -12.48 -16.52 15.90
C PHE A 570 -12.64 -15.82 17.25
N GLN A 571 -12.93 -14.52 17.25
CA GLN A 571 -13.11 -13.67 18.43
C GLN A 571 -14.47 -12.97 18.45
N SER A 572 -14.90 -12.56 19.65
CA SER A 572 -16.09 -11.73 19.81
C SER A 572 -15.87 -10.32 19.27
N VAL A 573 -16.96 -9.59 18.99
CA VAL A 573 -16.90 -8.18 18.55
C VAL A 573 -16.13 -7.31 19.54
N ASP A 574 -16.33 -7.50 20.85
CA ASP A 574 -15.63 -6.72 21.88
C ASP A 574 -14.12 -7.02 21.91
N ALA A 575 -13.72 -8.28 21.76
CA ALA A 575 -12.32 -8.67 21.65
C ALA A 575 -11.67 -8.15 20.35
N SER A 576 -12.43 -8.12 19.24
CA SER A 576 -11.99 -7.52 17.97
C SER A 576 -11.75 -6.00 18.12
N VAL A 577 -12.66 -5.30 18.80
CA VAL A 577 -12.54 -3.86 19.12
C VAL A 577 -11.35 -3.61 20.04
N GLU A 578 -11.11 -4.46 21.04
CA GLU A 578 -9.96 -4.36 21.93
C GLU A 578 -8.63 -4.59 21.19
N GLN A 579 -8.55 -5.62 20.34
CA GLN A 579 -7.37 -5.86 19.49
C GLN A 579 -7.10 -4.67 18.57
N LEU A 580 -8.13 -4.12 17.90
CA LEU A 580 -8.00 -2.91 17.09
C LEU A 580 -7.51 -1.72 17.93
N THR A 581 -8.11 -1.48 19.10
CA THR A 581 -7.70 -0.42 20.03
C THR A 581 -6.23 -0.55 20.42
N ARG A 582 -5.76 -1.77 20.69
CA ARG A 582 -4.35 -2.05 21.00
C ARG A 582 -3.43 -1.71 19.83
N CYS A 583 -3.75 -2.15 18.62
CA CYS A 583 -2.92 -1.85 17.43
C CYS A 583 -2.87 -0.33 17.12
N LEU A 584 -4.00 0.38 17.26
CA LEU A 584 -4.03 1.84 17.09
C LEU A 584 -3.21 2.55 18.19
N HIS A 585 -3.28 2.06 19.43
CA HIS A 585 -2.56 2.62 20.57
C HIS A 585 -1.05 2.39 20.48
N GLU A 586 -0.62 1.18 20.09
CA GLU A 586 0.78 0.84 19.81
C GLU A 586 1.37 1.72 18.70
N PHE A 587 0.62 1.93 17.61
CA PHE A 587 1.05 2.82 16.53
C PHE A 587 1.23 4.28 16.99
N CYS A 588 0.44 4.74 17.97
CA CYS A 588 0.62 6.07 18.57
C CYS A 588 1.91 6.21 19.38
N GLN A 589 2.52 5.12 19.84
CA GLN A 589 3.77 5.14 20.62
C GLN A 589 5.03 5.27 19.76
N TYR A 590 4.96 4.99 18.45
CA TYR A 590 6.12 5.09 17.56
C TYR A 590 6.59 6.54 17.36
N SER A 591 7.91 6.75 17.41
CA SER A 591 8.61 7.97 17.05
C SER A 591 8.53 8.29 15.54
N ARG A 592 8.96 9.50 15.15
CA ARG A 592 9.04 9.91 13.72
C ARG A 592 9.90 8.93 12.90
N ARG A 593 11.03 8.46 13.45
CA ARG A 593 12.00 7.55 12.80
C ARG A 593 11.43 6.14 12.64
N GLN A 594 10.88 5.55 13.71
CA GLN A 594 10.18 4.26 13.64
C GLN A 594 9.06 4.27 12.59
N ARG A 595 8.27 5.35 12.49
CA ARG A 595 7.23 5.48 11.45
C ARG A 595 7.79 5.63 10.03
N VAL A 596 8.97 6.22 9.83
CA VAL A 596 9.65 6.26 8.51
C VAL A 596 10.10 4.86 8.11
N ILE A 597 10.76 4.14 9.01
CA ILE A 597 11.23 2.76 8.78
C ILE A 597 10.04 1.84 8.48
N LEU A 598 8.94 1.95 9.24
CA LEU A 598 7.75 1.14 9.01
C LEU A 598 7.15 1.39 7.62
N ARG A 599 7.04 2.65 7.18
CA ARG A 599 6.64 2.98 5.80
C ARG A 599 7.57 2.39 4.74
N ASN A 600 8.88 2.45 4.95
CA ASN A 600 9.87 1.81 4.06
C ASN A 600 9.70 0.29 3.99
N ARG A 601 9.26 -0.37 5.07
CA ARG A 601 8.96 -1.81 5.06
C ARG A 601 7.63 -2.11 4.39
N THR A 602 6.60 -1.30 4.62
CA THR A 602 5.30 -1.43 3.94
C THR A 602 5.44 -1.28 2.43
N GLU A 603 6.23 -0.30 1.96
CA GLU A 603 6.45 -0.07 0.53
C GLU A 603 7.17 -1.25 -0.16
N ARG A 604 8.10 -1.93 0.53
CA ARG A 604 8.75 -3.16 0.04
C ARG A 604 7.78 -4.33 -0.18
N LEU A 605 6.57 -4.30 0.38
CA LEU A 605 5.50 -5.27 0.09
C LEU A 605 4.72 -4.94 -1.19
N SER A 606 4.94 -3.79 -1.81
CA SER A 606 4.25 -3.42 -3.05
C SER A 606 4.50 -4.43 -4.18
N GLU A 607 5.75 -4.92 -4.32
CA GLU A 607 6.14 -5.96 -5.27
C GLU A 607 5.25 -7.22 -5.20
N LEU A 608 4.86 -7.65 -3.99
CA LEU A 608 4.00 -8.82 -3.77
C LEU A 608 2.60 -8.67 -4.42
N LEU A 609 2.16 -7.43 -4.63
CA LEU A 609 0.84 -7.08 -5.14
C LEU A 609 0.82 -6.73 -6.64
N ASP A 610 1.97 -6.76 -7.33
CA ASP A 610 2.02 -6.46 -8.77
C ASP A 610 1.41 -7.58 -9.63
N TRP A 611 0.70 -7.21 -10.70
CA TRP A 611 0.14 -8.17 -11.65
C TRP A 611 1.18 -9.08 -12.33
N LYS A 612 2.45 -8.70 -12.41
CA LYS A 612 3.54 -9.61 -12.86
C LYS A 612 3.73 -10.83 -11.96
N ASN A 613 3.38 -10.71 -10.68
CA ASN A 613 3.44 -11.80 -9.72
C ASN A 613 2.07 -12.49 -9.58
N LEU A 614 0.98 -11.72 -9.47
CA LEU A 614 -0.36 -12.29 -9.26
C LEU A 614 -1.06 -12.77 -10.54
N GLY A 615 -0.55 -12.40 -11.72
CA GLY A 615 -1.02 -12.89 -13.02
C GLY A 615 -0.85 -14.40 -13.19
N VAL A 616 0.14 -15.01 -12.53
CA VAL A 616 0.39 -16.47 -12.60
C VAL A 616 -0.83 -17.30 -12.19
N TYR A 617 -1.66 -16.81 -11.27
CA TYR A 617 -2.88 -17.50 -10.84
C TYR A 617 -3.93 -17.56 -11.96
N TYR A 618 -3.99 -16.54 -12.83
CA TYR A 618 -4.83 -16.58 -14.04
C TYR A 618 -4.28 -17.55 -15.09
N SER A 619 -2.95 -17.59 -15.28
CA SER A 619 -2.31 -18.54 -16.20
C SER A 619 -2.54 -20.00 -15.75
N ARG A 620 -2.39 -20.29 -14.44
CA ARG A 620 -2.77 -21.58 -13.82
C ARG A 620 -4.24 -21.91 -14.03
N ALA A 621 -5.17 -20.95 -13.89
CA ALA A 621 -6.59 -21.16 -14.12
C ALA A 621 -6.93 -21.50 -15.58
N ARG A 622 -6.23 -20.90 -16.55
CA ARG A 622 -6.30 -21.28 -17.98
C ARG A 622 -5.86 -22.72 -18.21
N LEU A 623 -4.77 -23.16 -17.59
CA LEU A 623 -4.26 -24.53 -17.71
C LEU A 623 -5.21 -25.58 -17.10
N VAL A 624 -5.76 -25.33 -15.91
CA VAL A 624 -6.74 -26.24 -15.27
C VAL A 624 -8.01 -26.36 -16.10
N ALA A 625 -8.50 -25.25 -16.69
CA ALA A 625 -9.67 -25.29 -17.58
C ALA A 625 -9.38 -26.07 -18.87
N LEU A 626 -8.18 -25.92 -19.45
CA LEU A 626 -7.75 -26.65 -20.64
C LEU A 626 -7.59 -28.15 -20.37
N TYR A 627 -6.90 -28.54 -19.31
CA TYR A 627 -6.72 -29.95 -18.92
C TYR A 627 -8.06 -30.68 -18.76
N ARG A 628 -9.05 -30.03 -18.16
CA ARG A 628 -10.39 -30.58 -17.95
C ARG A 628 -11.28 -30.59 -19.20
N GLN A 629 -10.91 -29.86 -20.26
CA GLN A 629 -11.70 -29.74 -21.50
C GLN A 629 -11.08 -30.49 -22.68
N ARG A 630 -9.74 -30.59 -22.71
CA ARG A 630 -8.90 -31.22 -23.73
C ARG A 630 -7.67 -31.89 -23.08
N PRO A 631 -7.87 -32.98 -22.29
CA PRO A 631 -6.76 -33.71 -21.67
C PRO A 631 -5.82 -34.32 -22.72
N ASP A 632 -6.29 -34.53 -23.96
CA ASP A 632 -5.52 -35.00 -25.11
C ASP A 632 -4.38 -34.05 -25.55
N LEU A 633 -4.33 -32.83 -25.02
CA LEU A 633 -3.23 -31.87 -25.24
C LEU A 633 -2.07 -32.02 -24.24
N PHE A 634 -2.18 -32.92 -23.26
CA PHE A 634 -1.23 -33.07 -22.15
C PHE A 634 -0.58 -34.47 -22.20
N THR A 635 0.74 -34.54 -22.01
CA THR A 635 1.55 -35.76 -22.20
C THR A 635 1.52 -36.74 -21.02
N HIS A 636 0.92 -36.35 -19.90
CA HIS A 636 0.77 -37.18 -18.71
C HIS A 636 -0.65 -37.08 -18.17
N ASP A 637 -1.22 -38.22 -17.77
CA ASP A 637 -2.27 -38.22 -16.76
C ASP A 637 -1.67 -37.63 -15.48
N VAL A 638 -2.07 -36.41 -15.12
CA VAL A 638 -1.73 -35.84 -13.82
C VAL A 638 -2.48 -36.68 -12.78
N GLU A 639 -1.73 -37.37 -11.92
CA GLU A 639 -2.30 -38.09 -10.78
C GLU A 639 -3.25 -37.14 -10.04
N ARG A 640 -4.45 -37.63 -9.74
CA ARG A 640 -5.38 -36.87 -8.89
C ARG A 640 -4.75 -36.79 -7.50
N VAL A 641 -4.05 -35.70 -7.24
CA VAL A 641 -3.94 -35.13 -5.90
C VAL A 641 -5.38 -34.88 -5.48
N ASP A 642 -5.92 -35.77 -4.64
CA ASP A 642 -7.29 -35.66 -4.18
C ASP A 642 -7.43 -34.31 -3.45
N ALA A 643 -8.51 -33.59 -3.72
CA ALA A 643 -8.80 -32.28 -3.12
C ALA A 643 -9.09 -32.34 -1.59
N ASN A 644 -8.69 -33.44 -0.95
CA ASN A 644 -8.77 -33.72 0.48
C ASN A 644 -7.37 -33.86 1.13
N GLU A 645 -6.27 -33.84 0.37
CA GLU A 645 -4.94 -33.59 0.95
C GLU A 645 -4.75 -32.07 1.08
N ASP A 646 -4.71 -31.58 2.32
CA ASP A 646 -4.62 -30.16 2.68
C ASP A 646 -3.37 -29.47 2.09
N ASP A 647 -3.51 -28.89 0.89
CA ASP A 647 -2.64 -27.85 0.30
C ASP A 647 -1.13 -28.05 0.56
N ALA A 648 -0.63 -29.30 0.49
CA ALA A 648 0.74 -29.65 0.87
C ALA A 648 1.82 -29.06 -0.08
N GLY A 649 1.38 -28.45 -1.18
CA GLY A 649 2.18 -27.54 -1.99
C GLY A 649 2.42 -26.19 -1.32
N SER A 650 1.45 -25.64 -0.58
CA SER A 650 1.58 -24.39 0.17
C SER A 650 2.22 -24.53 1.55
N GLU A 651 2.39 -25.75 2.09
CA GLU A 651 3.42 -25.98 3.14
C GLU A 651 4.84 -25.68 2.63
N LYS A 652 5.05 -25.64 1.30
CA LYS A 652 6.27 -25.14 0.65
C LYS A 652 6.07 -23.77 -0.01
N SER A 653 5.02 -23.03 0.38
CA SER A 653 4.98 -21.59 0.12
C SER A 653 6.16 -20.94 0.87
N PHE A 654 7.05 -20.30 0.13
CA PHE A 654 8.19 -19.62 0.73
C PHE A 654 7.67 -18.34 1.41
N ARG A 655 7.29 -18.41 2.68
CA ARG A 655 6.80 -17.22 3.41
C ARG A 655 7.87 -16.13 3.44
N LEU A 656 7.45 -14.89 3.28
CA LEU A 656 8.29 -13.74 3.53
C LEU A 656 8.57 -13.66 5.03
N CYS A 657 9.71 -14.22 5.43
CA CYS A 657 10.20 -14.14 6.80
C CYS A 657 10.36 -12.69 7.27
N ARG A 658 10.38 -12.52 8.60
CA ARG A 658 10.75 -11.26 9.27
C ARG A 658 11.93 -10.56 8.59
N PRO A 659 11.93 -9.22 8.45
CA PRO A 659 12.90 -8.49 7.64
C PRO A 659 14.33 -8.71 8.16
N PHE A 660 15.13 -9.45 7.41
CA PHE A 660 16.55 -9.67 7.68
C PHE A 660 17.33 -8.38 7.44
N SER A 661 18.06 -7.92 8.47
CA SER A 661 19.11 -6.92 8.31
C SER A 661 20.20 -7.50 7.39
N ALA A 662 20.38 -6.90 6.22
CA ALA A 662 21.14 -7.43 5.11
C ALA A 662 22.06 -6.34 4.53
N PRO A 663 23.38 -6.35 4.85
CA PRO A 663 24.30 -5.33 4.36
C PRO A 663 24.37 -5.32 2.82
N PRO A 664 24.74 -4.17 2.22
CA PRO A 664 24.74 -3.99 0.77
C PRO A 664 25.51 -5.07 0.03
N SER A 665 24.95 -5.49 -1.11
CA SER A 665 25.53 -6.53 -1.97
C SER A 665 26.70 -5.97 -2.80
N PRO A 666 27.61 -6.83 -3.33
CA PRO A 666 29.04 -6.53 -3.35
C PRO A 666 29.42 -5.41 -4.31
N SER A 667 30.41 -4.63 -3.90
CA SER A 667 31.02 -3.55 -4.67
C SER A 667 31.44 -4.03 -6.08
N ALA A 668 31.11 -3.23 -7.09
CA ALA A 668 31.50 -3.49 -8.47
C ALA A 668 33.04 -3.58 -8.62
N SER A 669 33.49 -4.41 -9.55
CA SER A 669 34.91 -4.66 -9.80
C SER A 669 35.68 -3.41 -10.26
N ARG A 670 36.87 -3.23 -9.69
CA ARG A 670 38.00 -2.34 -10.07
C ARG A 670 37.77 -1.37 -11.24
N SER A 671 37.96 -0.09 -10.96
CA SER A 671 37.97 1.03 -11.91
C SER A 671 39.05 0.94 -13.00
N SER A 672 38.71 1.35 -14.22
CA SER A 672 39.64 1.79 -15.28
C SER A 672 39.30 3.23 -15.72
N SER A 673 40.25 4.14 -15.55
CA SER A 673 40.16 5.58 -15.89
C SER A 673 41.09 5.94 -17.07
N PRO A 674 41.16 7.19 -17.59
CA PRO A 674 40.41 8.42 -17.26
C PRO A 674 39.88 9.24 -18.47
N ASN A 675 38.95 10.20 -18.27
CA ASN A 675 39.12 11.61 -18.71
C ASN A 675 37.96 12.58 -18.33
N ARG A 676 38.35 13.81 -17.94
CA ARG A 676 37.85 15.19 -18.23
C ARG A 676 36.41 15.38 -18.82
N THR A 677 35.60 16.40 -18.49
CA THR A 677 35.91 17.80 -18.07
C THR A 677 34.77 18.53 -17.29
N SER A 678 35.13 19.47 -16.40
CA SER A 678 34.44 20.74 -16.03
C SER A 678 32.91 20.83 -15.76
N GLY A 679 32.50 20.56 -14.51
CA GLY A 679 32.26 21.58 -13.46
C GLY A 679 31.33 22.80 -13.66
N ARG A 680 30.33 22.94 -12.77
CA ARG A 680 29.89 24.20 -12.13
C ARG A 680 29.23 23.88 -10.77
N SER A 681 29.33 24.77 -9.78
CA SER A 681 28.85 24.52 -8.40
C SER A 681 27.95 25.63 -7.85
N THR A 682 26.90 25.22 -7.14
CA THR A 682 26.02 26.03 -6.27
C THR A 682 25.38 25.11 -5.21
N PRO A 683 25.02 25.60 -4.01
CA PRO A 683 24.84 24.76 -2.82
C PRO A 683 23.39 24.31 -2.55
N THR A 684 23.20 23.17 -1.90
CA THR A 684 21.94 22.81 -1.22
C THR A 684 22.14 21.72 -0.15
N SER A 685 21.41 21.85 0.96
CA SER A 685 21.01 20.82 1.93
C SER A 685 22.01 19.74 2.41
N ASN A 686 22.39 19.81 3.69
CA ASN A 686 22.87 18.66 4.46
C ASN A 686 21.71 17.66 4.63
N LEU A 687 21.62 16.65 3.78
CA LEU A 687 20.68 15.50 3.93
C LEU A 687 21.39 14.14 3.83
N ASP A 688 22.69 14.13 3.54
CA ASP A 688 23.52 12.91 3.43
C ASP A 688 23.84 12.26 4.80
N GLU A 689 23.36 12.83 5.92
CA GLU A 689 23.51 12.27 7.28
C GLU A 689 22.36 11.31 7.68
N ASP A 690 21.32 11.17 6.86
CA ASP A 690 20.16 10.29 7.12
C ASP A 690 20.29 8.86 6.49
N GLU A 691 21.45 8.46 5.95
CA GLU A 691 21.73 7.05 5.62
C GLU A 691 22.02 6.24 6.91
N VAL A 692 21.09 5.35 7.28
CA VAL A 692 21.12 4.61 8.56
C VAL A 692 21.48 3.14 8.36
N ASP A 693 22.45 2.63 9.14
CA ASP A 693 22.75 1.19 9.20
C ASP A 693 21.57 0.39 9.79
N GLU A 694 21.16 -0.68 9.09
CA GLU A 694 19.98 -1.50 9.41
C GLU A 694 20.02 -2.18 10.79
N ASN A 695 21.21 -2.33 11.40
CA ASN A 695 21.32 -2.78 12.79
C ASN A 695 20.64 -1.79 13.76
N THR A 696 20.66 -0.49 13.44
CA THR A 696 20.00 0.57 14.21
C THR A 696 18.48 0.43 14.13
N GLU A 697 17.92 0.19 12.93
CA GLU A 697 16.47 0.04 12.74
C GLU A 697 15.85 -1.02 13.66
N ARG A 698 16.59 -2.13 13.89
CA ARG A 698 16.12 -3.26 14.70
C ARG A 698 16.08 -2.93 16.18
N LEU A 699 17.09 -2.22 16.68
CA LEU A 699 17.11 -1.72 18.07
C LEU A 699 16.00 -0.69 18.30
N GLU A 700 15.75 0.18 17.31
CA GLU A 700 14.73 1.24 17.43
C GLU A 700 13.29 0.72 17.31
N LEU A 701 13.00 -0.27 16.46
CA LEU A 701 11.65 -0.85 16.36
C LEU A 701 11.32 -1.89 17.45
N GLY A 702 12.24 -2.17 18.36
CA GLY A 702 11.95 -2.94 19.58
C GLY A 702 11.68 -4.44 19.37
N ASP A 703 12.01 -4.99 18.20
CA ASP A 703 11.77 -6.41 17.82
C ASP A 703 12.75 -7.41 18.51
N GLY A 704 13.20 -7.05 19.72
CA GLY A 704 14.01 -7.87 20.60
C GLY A 704 13.13 -8.73 21.50
N SER A 705 12.95 -9.99 21.12
CA SER A 705 12.16 -11.02 21.81
C SER A 705 12.16 -10.95 23.36
N LEU A 706 11.07 -10.43 23.95
CA LEU A 706 10.95 -10.25 25.40
C LEU A 706 9.76 -11.04 25.99
N ARG A 707 9.72 -12.36 25.74
CA ARG A 707 8.84 -13.30 26.44
C ARG A 707 9.50 -14.67 26.65
N ILE A 708 9.44 -15.13 27.92
CA ILE A 708 9.73 -16.49 28.41
C ILE A 708 11.19 -16.96 28.30
N LEU A 709 11.98 -16.64 29.32
CA LEU A 709 12.95 -17.56 29.92
C LEU A 709 12.84 -17.46 31.45
N HIS A 710 12.99 -18.58 32.17
CA HIS A 710 12.55 -18.74 33.57
C HIS A 710 13.67 -18.38 34.60
N PRO A 711 13.52 -18.56 35.93
CA PRO A 711 13.75 -17.50 36.89
C PRO A 711 15.15 -17.56 37.54
N ILE A 712 16.17 -17.00 36.89
CA ILE A 712 17.53 -16.88 37.47
C ILE A 712 17.94 -15.41 37.74
N CYS A 713 17.34 -14.46 37.01
CA CYS A 713 17.74 -13.04 37.01
C CYS A 713 17.75 -12.35 38.40
N PRO A 714 16.78 -12.56 39.31
CA PRO A 714 16.76 -11.85 40.61
C PRO A 714 17.98 -12.14 41.49
N LEU A 715 18.45 -13.39 41.52
CA LEU A 715 19.60 -13.78 42.35
C LEU A 715 20.90 -13.19 41.81
N LEU A 716 21.03 -13.12 40.48
CA LEU A 716 22.20 -12.56 39.82
C LEU A 716 22.31 -11.05 40.05
N LEU A 717 21.19 -10.31 39.94
CA LEU A 717 21.14 -8.89 40.31
C LEU A 717 21.48 -8.66 41.79
N LEU A 718 21.02 -9.54 42.69
CA LEU A 718 21.32 -9.42 44.13
C LEU A 718 22.83 -9.61 44.39
N LEU A 719 23.45 -10.60 43.75
CA LEU A 719 24.89 -10.88 43.88
C LEU A 719 25.77 -9.77 43.29
N LEU A 720 25.38 -9.19 42.15
CA LEU A 720 26.05 -8.03 41.54
C LEU A 720 25.97 -6.79 42.43
N ASN A 721 24.79 -6.47 42.97
CA ASN A 721 24.63 -5.38 43.93
C ASN A 721 25.45 -5.61 45.21
N LEU A 722 25.50 -6.85 45.73
CA LEU A 722 26.31 -7.18 46.90
C LEU A 722 27.82 -7.00 46.64
N HIS A 723 28.31 -7.37 45.45
CA HIS A 723 29.71 -7.15 45.06
C HIS A 723 30.04 -5.67 44.89
N LEU A 724 29.15 -4.87 44.29
CA LEU A 724 29.31 -3.42 44.19
C LEU A 724 29.35 -2.75 45.58
N TYR A 725 28.49 -3.17 46.50
CA TYR A 725 28.47 -2.66 47.88
C TYR A 725 29.74 -3.03 48.66
N LEU A 726 30.24 -4.26 48.50
CA LEU A 726 31.51 -4.71 49.09
C LEU A 726 32.72 -3.96 48.52
N ALA A 727 32.73 -3.69 47.21
CA ALA A 727 33.78 -2.91 46.56
C ALA A 727 33.79 -1.45 47.06
N GLN A 728 32.63 -0.82 47.21
CA GLN A 728 32.51 0.51 47.82
C GLN A 728 32.97 0.52 49.28
N LEU A 729 32.63 -0.50 50.07
CA LEU A 729 33.08 -0.61 51.46
C LEU A 729 34.61 -0.71 51.57
N LEU A 730 35.25 -1.50 50.70
CA LEU A 730 36.70 -1.63 50.62
C LEU A 730 37.41 -0.32 50.22
N LEU A 731 36.86 0.40 49.23
CA LEU A 731 37.39 1.70 48.80
C LEU A 731 37.28 2.79 49.88
N VAL A 732 36.24 2.76 50.72
CA VAL A 732 36.07 3.69 51.85
C VAL A 732 36.97 3.34 53.04
N LEU A 733 37.31 2.06 53.25
CA LEU A 733 38.13 1.61 54.38
C LEU A 733 39.65 1.69 54.14
N LEU A 734 40.12 1.57 52.89
CA LEU A 734 41.55 1.62 52.55
C LEU A 734 42.29 2.87 53.09
N PRO A 735 41.74 4.10 52.97
CA PRO A 735 42.39 5.33 53.44
C PRO A 735 42.58 5.45 54.97
N HIS A 736 42.04 4.53 55.77
CA HIS A 736 42.17 4.56 57.24
C HIS A 736 43.21 3.58 57.80
N PHE A 737 43.85 2.76 56.96
CA PHE A 737 44.84 1.76 57.40
C PHE A 737 46.30 2.03 56.98
N LEU A 738 46.57 3.05 56.15
CA LEU A 738 47.91 3.30 55.59
C LEU A 738 48.44 4.74 55.81
N SER A 739 48.40 5.18 57.06
CA SER A 739 49.33 6.16 57.63
C SER A 739 49.34 5.95 59.15
N PRO A 740 50.50 5.86 59.85
CA PRO A 740 51.77 6.49 59.48
C PRO A 740 52.96 5.52 59.32
N ILE A 741 53.98 5.96 58.57
CA ILE A 741 55.38 5.92 59.00
C ILE A 741 56.21 6.95 58.20
N TYR A 742 56.90 7.78 58.97
CA TYR A 742 58.10 8.57 58.69
C TYR A 742 58.89 8.22 57.40
N SER A 743 59.31 9.18 56.56
CA SER A 743 60.11 10.38 56.86
C SER A 743 61.49 10.08 57.49
N ALA A 744 62.52 9.86 56.66
CA ALA A 744 63.86 10.43 56.89
C ALA A 744 64.82 10.29 55.68
N SER A 745 65.52 11.39 55.39
CA SER A 745 66.96 11.50 55.07
C SER A 745 67.66 10.67 53.95
N TYR A 746 68.26 11.44 53.03
CA TYR A 746 69.68 11.39 52.60
C TYR A 746 70.22 10.31 51.62
N GLN A 747 70.58 10.82 50.43
CA GLN A 747 71.90 10.73 49.77
C GLN A 747 72.44 9.44 49.08
N LEU A 748 72.93 9.69 47.85
CA LEU A 748 74.21 9.25 47.24
C LEU A 748 74.36 7.92 46.47
N ILE A 749 75.22 8.00 45.43
CA ILE A 749 76.03 6.97 44.75
C ILE A 749 75.39 6.11 43.61
N HIS A 750 75.67 6.54 42.38
CA HIS A 750 75.90 5.73 41.16
C HIS A 750 77.22 4.92 41.26
N PRO A 751 77.59 4.01 40.31
CA PRO A 751 76.82 3.11 39.43
C PRO A 751 77.40 1.67 39.49
N PHE A 752 77.13 0.81 38.49
CA PHE A 752 78.04 -0.13 37.76
C PHE A 752 77.13 -1.09 36.93
N VAL A 753 77.14 -1.13 35.58
CA VAL A 753 78.13 -1.64 34.58
C VAL A 753 77.67 -3.01 34.00
N PRO A 754 77.88 -3.31 32.69
CA PRO A 754 76.84 -4.03 31.93
C PRO A 754 77.30 -5.20 31.01
N SER A 755 76.33 -5.73 30.27
CA SER A 755 76.42 -6.21 28.86
C SER A 755 76.91 -7.63 28.53
N SER A 756 76.51 -8.05 27.31
CA SER A 756 76.79 -9.31 26.59
C SER A 756 75.81 -10.48 26.88
N LEU A 757 75.34 -11.28 25.91
CA LEU A 757 75.63 -11.40 24.45
C LEU A 757 74.34 -11.50 23.58
N ILE A 758 74.47 -11.16 22.28
CA ILE A 758 73.86 -11.80 21.06
C ILE A 758 72.36 -12.17 21.14
N SER A 759 71.39 -11.63 20.37
CA SER A 759 71.32 -10.97 19.04
C SER A 759 71.50 -11.87 17.80
N TYR A 760 70.42 -12.45 17.27
CA TYR A 760 70.03 -12.49 15.83
C TYR A 760 68.60 -13.09 15.77
N PHE A 761 67.54 -12.35 15.43
CA PHE A 761 67.05 -11.90 14.11
C PHE A 761 66.31 -12.97 13.29
N LEU A 762 65.03 -12.68 12.98
CA LEU A 762 64.16 -13.30 11.94
C LEU A 762 63.78 -14.79 12.20
N ASP A 763 62.68 -15.34 11.67
CA ASP A 763 61.51 -14.77 10.97
C ASP A 763 60.27 -15.65 11.26
N PHE A 764 59.04 -15.12 11.18
CA PHE A 764 57.91 -15.70 10.43
C PHE A 764 56.59 -14.94 10.64
N ARG A 765 55.62 -15.23 9.77
CA ARG A 765 54.51 -14.35 9.37
C ARG A 765 53.12 -14.97 9.60
N ASN A 766 52.12 -14.07 9.69
CA ASN A 766 50.71 -14.21 9.26
C ASN A 766 49.64 -14.88 10.17
N HIS A 767 48.55 -14.12 10.34
CA HIS A 767 47.15 -14.45 10.72
C HIS A 767 46.88 -15.00 12.15
N GLY A 768 45.89 -14.51 12.90
CA GLY A 768 45.09 -13.27 12.75
C GLY A 768 43.66 -13.37 13.33
N PHE A 769 43.18 -12.30 13.98
CA PHE A 769 41.82 -12.08 14.55
C PHE A 769 41.31 -13.18 15.53
N LEU A 770 40.76 -12.86 16.69
CA LEU A 770 39.77 -11.83 16.98
C LEU A 770 39.78 -11.52 18.49
N ASP A 771 39.85 -10.25 18.89
CA ASP A 771 39.43 -9.84 20.23
C ASP A 771 38.99 -8.37 20.22
N CYS A 772 38.14 -7.95 21.17
CA CYS A 772 37.32 -6.74 20.98
C CYS A 772 36.91 -5.98 22.25
N TRP A 773 36.90 -4.64 22.12
CA TRP A 773 36.09 -3.70 22.91
C TRP A 773 36.38 -3.54 24.42
N THR A 774 37.51 -2.90 24.76
CA THR A 774 37.72 -2.27 26.08
C THR A 774 38.41 -0.90 26.02
N THR A 775 37.88 0.03 25.22
CA THR A 775 38.23 1.47 25.27
C THR A 775 37.00 2.35 25.00
N LEU A 776 37.01 3.58 25.52
CA LEU A 776 36.00 4.64 25.33
C LEU A 776 34.62 4.41 25.99
N PHE A 777 34.59 4.37 27.33
CA PHE A 777 33.73 5.31 28.09
C PHE A 777 34.32 5.59 29.48
N ALA A 778 34.00 6.78 30.04
CA ALA A 778 34.65 7.43 31.20
C ALA A 778 36.17 7.69 31.01
N LEU A 779 36.68 8.92 30.87
CA LEU A 779 36.08 10.27 30.97
C LEU A 779 35.61 10.67 32.40
N ALA A 780 36.26 11.68 32.98
CA ALA A 780 36.06 12.26 34.33
C ALA A 780 36.45 11.33 35.51
N LEU A 781 37.05 11.82 36.62
CA LEU A 781 37.38 13.19 37.05
C LEU A 781 38.64 13.22 37.96
N ASP A 782 39.10 14.43 38.31
CA ASP A 782 39.99 14.83 39.41
C ASP A 782 41.40 14.22 39.58
N LEU A 783 42.43 15.06 39.38
CA LEU A 783 43.06 15.78 40.51
C LEU A 783 44.06 16.87 40.04
N LEU A 784 43.94 18.07 40.62
CA LEU A 784 44.90 19.19 40.53
C LEU A 784 45.72 19.26 41.83
N PRO A 785 46.98 19.76 41.84
CA PRO A 785 47.18 21.21 41.86
C PRO A 785 48.41 21.80 41.11
N HIS A 786 48.28 23.12 40.86
CA HIS A 786 49.23 24.15 40.39
C HIS A 786 50.73 24.02 40.75
N PRO A 787 51.67 24.58 39.93
CA PRO A 787 51.77 26.04 39.62
C PRO A 787 52.23 26.38 38.15
N VAL A 788 52.34 27.62 37.62
CA VAL A 788 52.00 29.02 38.01
C VAL A 788 51.93 29.95 36.76
N TYR A 789 51.10 31.03 36.80
CA TYR A 789 51.06 32.26 35.93
C TYR A 789 50.83 32.09 34.39
N LEU A 790 49.89 32.78 33.70
CA LEU A 790 49.58 34.22 33.49
C LEU A 790 50.36 34.82 32.29
N CYS A 791 49.80 35.49 31.26
CA CYS A 791 48.40 35.69 30.83
C CYS A 791 48.29 36.28 29.39
N LEU A 792 47.06 36.29 28.85
CA LEU A 792 46.43 37.33 27.98
C LEU A 792 47.02 37.75 26.60
N SER A 793 46.06 37.99 25.69
CA SER A 793 45.98 39.09 24.71
C SER A 793 46.73 39.04 23.36
N MET A 794 45.90 39.06 22.30
CA MET A 794 46.00 39.82 21.04
C MET A 794 47.34 40.48 20.62
N CYS A 795 47.86 40.05 19.47
CA CYS A 795 48.30 40.86 18.31
C CYS A 795 48.44 39.91 17.10
N GLU A 796 47.88 40.17 15.91
CA GLU A 796 48.24 41.18 14.89
C GLU A 796 49.63 41.01 14.23
N ARG A 797 49.63 40.32 13.07
CA ARG A 797 50.37 40.62 11.81
C ARG A 797 51.90 40.37 11.70
N VAL A 798 52.33 40.45 10.42
CA VAL A 798 53.69 40.76 9.88
C VAL A 798 54.68 39.59 9.61
N TYR A 799 54.44 38.94 8.45
CA TYR A 799 55.35 38.86 7.28
C TYR A 799 56.70 38.09 7.25
N MET A 800 56.91 37.43 6.09
CA MET A 800 58.19 37.02 5.45
C MET A 800 58.98 35.89 6.15
N VAL A 801 59.89 35.14 5.49
CA VAL A 801 60.63 35.35 4.22
C VAL A 801 60.56 34.14 3.27
N VAL A 802 60.35 34.43 1.99
CA VAL A 802 60.56 33.55 0.81
C VAL A 802 61.93 33.91 0.22
N PRO A 803 62.84 32.98 -0.17
CA PRO A 803 62.97 32.70 -1.63
C PRO A 803 63.67 31.39 -2.12
N ARG A 804 63.55 31.20 -3.45
CA ARG A 804 64.44 30.49 -4.42
C ARG A 804 64.12 29.04 -4.79
N LEU A 805 64.31 28.53 -6.02
CA LEU A 805 64.47 28.98 -7.45
C LEU A 805 64.26 27.67 -8.29
N GLN A 806 64.11 27.50 -9.62
CA GLN A 806 64.07 28.23 -10.92
C GLN A 806 63.49 27.21 -11.97
N PHE A 807 63.25 27.38 -13.29
CA PHE A 807 63.26 28.41 -14.35
C PHE A 807 62.39 27.82 -15.54
N HIS A 808 62.24 28.28 -16.80
CA HIS A 808 62.62 29.45 -17.62
C HIS A 808 61.68 29.48 -18.87
N PHE A 809 61.16 30.65 -19.30
CA PHE A 809 60.55 30.93 -20.63
C PHE A 809 59.33 30.06 -21.08
N SER A 810 58.59 30.34 -22.17
CA SER A 810 57.98 31.57 -22.74
C SER A 810 56.89 31.11 -23.75
N ARG A 811 55.94 31.89 -24.31
CA ARG A 811 55.96 33.27 -24.85
C ARG A 811 54.49 33.70 -25.16
N SER A 812 54.20 35.01 -25.14
CA SER A 812 53.61 35.81 -26.25
C SER A 812 52.47 35.22 -27.12
N LEU A 813 51.34 35.90 -27.42
CA LEU A 813 50.76 37.20 -26.99
C LEU A 813 49.32 37.36 -27.57
N ALA A 814 48.64 38.48 -27.25
CA ALA A 814 47.49 39.08 -27.98
C ALA A 814 46.12 38.34 -27.86
N SER A 815 45.06 38.97 -27.30
CA SER A 815 44.03 39.84 -27.95
C SER A 815 42.81 39.05 -28.47
N SER A 816 41.54 39.46 -28.32
CA SER A 816 40.94 40.70 -27.77
C SER A 816 39.45 40.51 -27.37
N LEU A 817 38.92 41.47 -26.61
CA LEU A 817 37.49 41.77 -26.36
C LEU A 817 36.73 42.21 -27.64
N PRO A 818 35.39 42.50 -27.65
CA PRO A 818 34.25 42.04 -26.80
C PRO A 818 32.90 41.81 -27.58
N VAL A 819 31.76 41.74 -26.84
CA VAL A 819 30.33 41.99 -27.21
C VAL A 819 29.56 40.99 -28.10
N ALA A 820 28.35 40.58 -27.69
CA ALA A 820 27.08 40.76 -28.44
C ALA A 820 25.84 40.10 -27.77
N LEU A 821 24.71 40.81 -27.94
CA LEU A 821 23.28 40.59 -27.64
C LEU A 821 22.75 39.14 -27.49
N MET A 822 21.73 38.81 -26.67
CA MET A 822 20.43 39.46 -26.36
C MET A 822 19.36 39.31 -27.47
N MET A 823 18.55 38.24 -27.39
CA MET A 823 17.14 38.10 -27.85
C MET A 823 16.65 36.67 -27.50
N VAL A 824 15.36 36.30 -27.45
CA VAL A 824 14.12 36.94 -26.94
C VAL A 824 12.98 35.87 -26.97
N SER A 825 11.94 36.03 -26.13
CA SER A 825 10.60 35.40 -26.19
C SER A 825 10.40 33.86 -26.15
N ARG A 826 9.71 33.42 -25.07
CA ARG A 826 8.46 32.61 -25.04
C ARG A 826 8.51 31.10 -25.43
N PRO A 827 7.48 30.32 -25.02
CA PRO A 827 6.38 30.63 -24.10
C PRO A 827 6.79 30.55 -22.62
#